data_AF-A0A7V9N8Z0-F1
#
_entry.id   AF-A0A7V9N8Z0-F1
#
_cell.length_a   1.000
_cell.length_b   1.000
_cell.length_c   1.000
_cell.angle_alpha   90.00
_cell.angle_beta   90.00
_cell.angle_gamma   90.00
#
_symmetry.space_group_name_H-M   'P 1'
#
loop_
_entity.id
_entity.type
_entity.pdbx_description
1 polymer ?
#
loop_
_entity_poly.entity_id
_entity_poly.type
_entity_poly.pdbx_seq_one_letter_code
_entity_poly.pdbx_strand_id
1 'polypeptide(L)'
;ALSALTALGEISEFAEQLVGKVKVAYLDPPFNTQQSFLHYDDALEHSVWLTMMRDRLVQVKTLLSDSGSVWVHCDDSEQAYLKVMMDEVFGRENHIGTMIWQKRFSRSNDATISVSHDYIVVFARNVANLAWNRLISTDTQIGRYANPDDDPRGPWSSVSFNAPNIRPNLTYAIVGPTEREHWPPRGRCWSTTEAEYQRLHDDKRIWFGADGTGVPRLKRFWNENPPELTPWTWWPHEEVGHTQESMRELQALFPNAAPFSTPKPERLLHRIIHIGSNSGDIVLDCFLGSGTTAAVAHKLDRRWVGVERSSETLDTYAIPRLTKVVRGEDAGGITETAGWEGGGGFRVLDVAPSMFEQAGGQVFLSEWATNGRLAEATAAQLGYDVMSAATSDTDIFDLDRIEAIAARLDLRQPNKEALESIVLEIANHYQIDKKSPPFEAVVDVATGVGKTFILAAAIEFLATDGVRNFAVIVPGRTILDKTVANFTPGHAKSLLSGMDVRPVVITSDTFATPAMRAAMDDPDQVKLFIFTVQSLIKPDTKSGRRTHKFQEGLGEAFYGHLQGLEDLVVFADEHHTYYSPSFSQAVRDLHPRVLIGLTATPHRNTPRDQIIYQYPLAAAIAERLVKTPVLVGRKDDRTDPRTKLLDGIRLLELKEQVMASWRRESGIAPVTPIMLVIAPSIAEADLITAIVGDPSFAEGRYADKVLTVHSNAPDDALAALDRLEQPENPFRIVVSVGMLKEGWDVKNVYVIASLRASVSDILTEQTLGRGLRLPFGQYTGIEILDTLEVLGHERYEELLKKAGIYNEQFIDRRTRSVLRSNAHGQLVPVTETTMVSVPIAPSEHIHPDRQQTAPGIAIGGIEDTIAAAQSALAWLDASLPPKSDAPQLRIPRLRMTAPISHFTLADITDLDPFRRFGERVAADPNDGLKRVAMGARVVTGPDGLRRVEAVTTRAVDAVQSPAFPMPLAEVRARLISAVLNASVVPARANQSVSAARIVEAFLAGLGTAPEKILSAHFERAAAGLVREVETQTQKSAPPPSYDEVVELTAFNAVRTARVETSEARYGTFHKGAGYTGYAKSAYAQDWFDSSTERDVANLLEDADEIASWVRLQIGDLPILWRDLKEYNPDFVAIETSGDHWLIETKMDREME
;
A
#
# COMPACT_ATOMS: atom_id res chain seq x y z
N ALA A 1 30.88 0.79 -6.63
CA ALA A 1 31.24 2.08 -7.27
C ALA A 1 32.74 2.39 -7.13
N LEU A 2 33.20 3.36 -6.32
CA LEU A 2 34.59 3.86 -6.36
C LEU A 2 35.65 2.75 -6.17
N SER A 3 35.56 1.93 -5.11
CA SER A 3 36.51 0.83 -4.88
C SER A 3 36.55 -0.20 -6.02
N ALA A 4 35.45 -0.36 -6.76
CA ALA A 4 35.41 -1.22 -7.94
C ALA A 4 36.10 -0.56 -9.15
N LEU A 5 35.89 0.74 -9.38
CA LEU A 5 36.62 1.48 -10.43
C LEU A 5 38.14 1.52 -10.13
N THR A 6 38.55 1.63 -8.86
CA THR A 6 39.94 1.39 -8.42
C THR A 6 40.40 -0.02 -8.80
N ALA A 7 39.67 -1.05 -8.39
CA ALA A 7 40.02 -2.45 -8.67
C ALA A 7 40.15 -2.75 -10.18
N LEU A 8 39.27 -2.20 -11.01
CA LEU A 8 39.30 -2.33 -12.47
C LEU A 8 40.48 -1.59 -13.13
N GLY A 9 41.08 -0.61 -12.44
CA GLY A 9 42.26 0.13 -12.88
C GLY A 9 43.60 -0.35 -12.31
N GLU A 10 43.59 -1.04 -11.16
CA GLU A 10 44.80 -1.41 -10.41
C GLU A 10 45.07 -2.93 -10.33
N ILE A 11 44.04 -3.79 -10.35
CA ILE A 11 44.24 -5.25 -10.38
C ILE A 11 44.63 -5.65 -11.80
N SER A 12 45.78 -6.31 -11.97
CA SER A 12 46.39 -6.61 -13.28
C SER A 12 45.43 -7.29 -14.27
N GLU A 13 44.67 -8.31 -13.85
CA GLU A 13 43.70 -9.02 -14.71
C GLU A 13 42.70 -8.05 -15.38
N PHE A 14 42.18 -7.07 -14.64
CA PHE A 14 41.20 -6.12 -15.16
C PHE A 14 41.86 -4.90 -15.80
N ALA A 15 42.96 -4.41 -15.22
CA ALA A 15 43.71 -3.27 -15.72
C ALA A 15 44.23 -3.52 -17.14
N GLU A 16 44.79 -4.71 -17.41
CA GLU A 16 45.22 -5.12 -18.76
C GLU A 16 44.07 -5.18 -19.76
N GLN A 17 42.83 -5.40 -19.32
CA GLN A 17 41.65 -5.52 -20.18
C GLN A 17 40.90 -4.18 -20.40
N LEU A 18 40.98 -3.25 -19.45
CA LEU A 18 40.09 -2.08 -19.38
C LEU A 18 40.79 -0.72 -19.41
N VAL A 19 42.02 -0.58 -18.90
CA VAL A 19 42.71 0.72 -18.87
C VAL A 19 43.01 1.19 -20.30
N GLY A 20 42.58 2.41 -20.63
CA GLY A 20 42.69 2.96 -21.98
C GLY A 20 41.89 2.19 -23.05
N LYS A 21 40.88 1.38 -22.67
CA LYS A 21 40.14 0.48 -23.58
C LYS A 21 38.62 0.64 -23.55
N VAL A 22 38.05 1.37 -22.59
CA VAL A 22 36.62 1.73 -22.61
C VAL A 22 36.34 2.70 -23.75
N LYS A 23 35.31 2.43 -24.55
CA LYS A 23 34.93 3.26 -25.71
C LYS A 23 33.80 4.24 -25.37
N VAL A 24 32.81 3.78 -24.61
CA VAL A 24 31.70 4.60 -24.09
C VAL A 24 31.61 4.38 -22.59
N ALA A 25 31.60 5.47 -21.82
CA ALA A 25 31.12 5.46 -20.44
C ALA A 25 29.78 6.19 -20.40
N TYR A 26 28.71 5.52 -19.99
CA TYR A 26 27.42 6.16 -19.71
C TYR A 26 27.17 6.11 -18.20
N LEU A 27 26.90 7.27 -17.60
CA LEU A 27 26.74 7.42 -16.15
C LEU A 27 25.38 8.05 -15.84
N ASP A 28 24.62 7.39 -14.97
CA ASP A 28 23.28 7.80 -14.53
C ASP A 28 23.25 7.97 -12.99
N PRO A 29 23.94 8.99 -12.46
CA PRO A 29 24.05 9.21 -11.02
C PRO A 29 22.69 9.60 -10.39
N PRO A 30 22.57 9.59 -9.04
CA PRO A 30 21.53 10.38 -8.38
C PRO A 30 21.61 11.85 -8.85
N PHE A 31 20.46 12.49 -9.06
CA PHE A 31 20.36 13.86 -9.58
C PHE A 31 20.35 14.93 -8.48
N ASN A 32 20.32 14.51 -7.22
CA ASN A 32 20.34 15.36 -6.02
C ASN A 32 19.10 16.26 -5.84
N THR A 33 17.93 15.75 -6.25
CA THR A 33 16.65 16.49 -6.30
C THR A 33 16.05 16.82 -4.93
N GLN A 34 16.74 16.46 -3.83
CA GLN A 34 16.28 16.58 -2.44
C GLN A 34 15.01 15.75 -2.14
N GLN A 35 14.82 14.67 -2.91
CA GLN A 35 13.76 13.68 -2.72
C GLN A 35 14.36 12.38 -2.18
N SER A 36 13.51 11.51 -1.59
CA SER A 36 13.93 10.18 -1.15
C SER A 36 13.33 9.13 -2.09
N PHE A 37 14.18 8.38 -2.77
CA PHE A 37 13.78 7.24 -3.61
C PHE A 37 13.97 5.93 -2.86
N LEU A 38 13.24 4.88 -3.29
CA LEU A 38 13.23 3.59 -2.59
C LEU A 38 14.59 2.86 -2.67
N HIS A 39 15.37 3.11 -3.72
CA HIS A 39 16.57 2.33 -4.08
C HIS A 39 17.89 3.09 -3.87
N TYR A 40 17.85 4.41 -3.67
CA TYR A 40 19.03 5.25 -3.38
C TYR A 40 18.65 6.58 -2.71
N ASP A 41 19.62 7.17 -2.00
CA ASP A 41 19.52 8.51 -1.44
C ASP A 41 19.84 9.57 -2.51
N ASP A 42 18.98 10.59 -2.60
CA ASP A 42 19.02 11.69 -3.57
C ASP A 42 18.88 13.07 -2.89
N ALA A 43 19.17 13.11 -1.58
CA ALA A 43 19.23 14.32 -0.75
C ALA A 43 20.66 14.50 -0.18
N LEU A 44 21.67 14.43 -1.06
CA LEU A 44 23.07 14.66 -0.69
C LEU A 44 23.36 16.15 -0.54
N GLU A 45 24.28 16.48 0.37
CA GLU A 45 24.87 17.82 0.40
C GLU A 45 25.70 18.01 -0.90
N HIS A 46 25.61 19.20 -1.49
CA HIS A 46 26.14 19.50 -2.82
C HIS A 46 27.65 19.26 -2.95
N SER A 47 28.46 19.61 -1.94
CA SER A 47 29.91 19.32 -1.96
C SER A 47 30.22 17.81 -1.87
N VAL A 48 29.36 17.03 -1.19
CA VAL A 48 29.44 15.56 -1.15
C VAL A 48 29.11 14.96 -2.51
N TRP A 49 28.06 15.46 -3.19
CA TRP A 49 27.70 15.01 -4.54
C TRP A 49 28.82 15.30 -5.55
N LEU A 50 29.36 16.53 -5.55
CA LEU A 50 30.48 16.91 -6.41
C LEU A 50 31.73 16.07 -6.14
N THR A 51 32.10 15.83 -4.87
CA THR A 51 33.25 14.98 -4.52
C THR A 51 33.03 13.55 -5.02
N MET A 52 31.85 12.98 -4.74
CA MET A 52 31.46 11.64 -5.19
C MET A 52 31.61 11.46 -6.71
N MET A 53 31.18 12.45 -7.49
CA MET A 53 31.24 12.42 -8.94
C MET A 53 32.64 12.71 -9.49
N ARG A 54 33.38 13.66 -8.92
CA ARG A 54 34.75 14.01 -9.33
C ARG A 54 35.68 12.80 -9.29
N ASP A 55 35.67 12.06 -8.17
CA ASP A 55 36.55 10.91 -7.98
C ASP A 55 36.25 9.78 -8.97
N ARG A 56 34.97 9.53 -9.24
CA ARG A 56 34.52 8.57 -10.26
C ARG A 56 34.92 9.00 -11.66
N LEU A 57 34.69 10.28 -12.01
CA LEU A 57 35.01 10.82 -13.33
C LEU A 57 36.52 10.79 -13.62
N VAL A 58 37.37 11.02 -12.62
CA VAL A 58 38.83 10.87 -12.73
C VAL A 58 39.22 9.42 -13.05
N GLN A 59 38.64 8.43 -12.37
CA GLN A 59 38.91 7.02 -12.65
C GLN A 59 38.33 6.55 -13.99
N VAL A 60 37.11 6.95 -14.33
CA VAL A 60 36.50 6.73 -15.65
C VAL A 60 37.37 7.31 -16.76
N LYS A 61 37.95 8.50 -16.58
CA LYS A 61 38.89 9.08 -17.54
C LYS A 61 40.08 8.16 -17.82
N THR A 62 40.62 7.48 -16.81
CA THR A 62 41.74 6.52 -16.95
C THR A 62 41.34 5.24 -17.69
N LEU A 63 40.10 4.76 -17.53
CA LEU A 63 39.59 3.59 -18.25
C LEU A 63 39.25 3.91 -19.72
N LEU A 64 38.88 5.14 -20.04
CA LEU A 64 38.59 5.56 -21.42
C LEU A 64 39.79 5.47 -22.35
N SER A 65 39.58 4.81 -23.49
CA SER A 65 40.42 4.89 -24.68
C SER A 65 40.48 6.32 -25.22
N ASP A 66 41.55 6.66 -25.92
CA ASP A 66 41.80 8.00 -26.46
C ASP A 66 40.70 8.47 -27.45
N SER A 67 40.11 7.53 -28.22
CA SER A 67 38.96 7.80 -29.09
C SER A 67 37.58 7.70 -28.40
N GLY A 68 37.56 7.48 -27.08
CA GLY A 68 36.37 7.23 -26.29
C GLY A 68 35.63 8.49 -25.82
N SER A 69 34.42 8.29 -25.29
CA SER A 69 33.57 9.37 -24.77
C SER A 69 32.83 8.99 -23.49
N VAL A 70 32.60 9.99 -22.63
CA VAL A 70 31.75 9.90 -21.44
C VAL A 70 30.47 10.71 -21.65
N TRP A 71 29.35 10.14 -21.22
CA TRP A 71 28.00 10.69 -21.31
C TRP A 71 27.40 10.64 -19.89
N VAL A 72 27.07 11.78 -19.29
CA VAL A 72 26.54 11.83 -17.92
C VAL A 72 25.14 12.43 -17.92
N HIS A 73 24.17 11.66 -17.44
CA HIS A 73 22.78 12.08 -17.30
C HIS A 73 22.60 12.95 -16.05
N CYS A 74 21.80 14.01 -16.15
CA CYS A 74 21.43 14.87 -15.02
C CYS A 74 20.15 15.67 -15.36
N ASP A 75 19.45 16.20 -14.36
CA ASP A 75 18.36 17.17 -14.55
C ASP A 75 18.87 18.62 -14.38
N ASP A 76 17.95 19.58 -14.21
CA ASP A 76 18.29 20.98 -13.97
C ASP A 76 19.06 21.23 -12.66
N SER A 77 19.04 20.32 -11.67
CA SER A 77 19.59 20.55 -10.33
C SER A 77 21.11 20.64 -10.32
N GLU A 78 21.81 19.65 -10.90
CA GLU A 78 23.28 19.53 -10.81
C GLU A 78 24.00 19.70 -12.15
N GLN A 79 23.31 19.75 -13.31
CA GLN A 79 23.96 19.73 -14.63
C GLN A 79 24.99 20.86 -14.85
N ALA A 80 24.74 22.05 -14.27
CA ALA A 80 25.63 23.19 -14.43
C ALA A 80 26.97 22.99 -13.68
N TYR A 81 26.90 22.44 -12.47
CA TYR A 81 28.07 22.15 -11.64
C TYR A 81 28.82 20.91 -12.14
N LEU A 82 28.07 19.87 -12.55
CA LEU A 82 28.57 18.73 -13.30
C LEU A 82 29.40 19.16 -14.52
N LYS A 83 28.88 20.08 -15.32
CA LYS A 83 29.60 20.61 -16.50
C LYS A 83 30.90 21.33 -16.13
N VAL A 84 30.91 22.14 -15.07
CA VAL A 84 32.12 22.83 -14.58
C VAL A 84 33.15 21.85 -14.02
N MET A 85 32.71 20.80 -13.32
CA MET A 85 33.57 19.71 -12.83
C MET A 85 34.13 18.86 -13.99
N MET A 86 33.34 18.55 -15.01
CA MET A 86 33.83 17.84 -16.20
C MET A 86 34.81 18.70 -17.01
N ASP A 87 34.66 20.03 -17.02
CA ASP A 87 35.65 20.95 -17.60
C ASP A 87 37.02 20.89 -16.89
N GLU A 88 37.05 20.65 -15.57
CA GLU A 88 38.28 20.39 -14.81
C GLU A 88 38.85 19.00 -15.14
N VAL A 89 38.01 17.95 -15.06
CA VAL A 89 38.48 16.57 -15.19
C VAL A 89 38.90 16.23 -16.62
N PHE A 90 38.14 16.64 -17.64
CA PHE A 90 38.36 16.27 -19.05
C PHE A 90 39.04 17.36 -19.89
N GLY A 91 38.98 18.62 -19.47
CA GLY A 91 39.42 19.77 -20.27
C GLY A 91 38.29 20.33 -21.13
N ARG A 92 38.15 21.66 -21.13
CA ARG A 92 37.06 22.41 -21.80
C ARG A 92 36.98 22.15 -23.29
N GLU A 93 38.14 21.95 -23.91
CA GLU A 93 38.32 21.62 -25.32
C GLU A 93 37.76 20.25 -25.71
N ASN A 94 37.59 19.33 -24.76
CA ASN A 94 37.06 17.98 -25.00
C ASN A 94 35.54 17.88 -24.81
N HIS A 95 34.86 18.99 -24.47
CA HIS A 95 33.40 19.05 -24.43
C HIS A 95 32.79 18.99 -25.83
N ILE A 96 31.89 18.03 -26.07
CA ILE A 96 31.25 17.83 -27.39
C ILE A 96 29.88 18.52 -27.44
N GLY A 97 29.13 18.50 -26.35
CA GLY A 97 27.83 19.15 -26.23
C GLY A 97 27.00 18.58 -25.09
N THR A 98 25.88 19.25 -24.80
CA THR A 98 24.83 18.72 -23.92
C THR A 98 23.63 18.31 -24.78
N MET A 99 23.24 17.04 -24.72
CA MET A 99 22.00 16.57 -25.37
C MET A 99 20.83 16.86 -24.44
N ILE A 100 19.69 17.25 -25.00
CA ILE A 100 18.44 17.53 -24.28
C ILE A 100 17.45 16.42 -24.65
N TRP A 101 17.15 15.53 -23.70
CA TRP A 101 16.23 14.41 -23.89
C TRP A 101 14.83 14.75 -23.40
N GLN A 102 13.82 14.61 -24.24
CA GLN A 102 12.43 14.83 -23.87
C GLN A 102 11.85 13.67 -23.04
N LYS A 103 12.09 13.66 -21.73
CA LYS A 103 11.59 12.63 -20.80
C LYS A 103 10.07 12.57 -20.65
N ARG A 104 9.34 13.66 -20.94
CA ARG A 104 7.86 13.75 -20.86
C ARG A 104 7.24 14.37 -22.12
N PHE A 105 6.16 13.75 -22.60
CA PHE A 105 5.36 14.24 -23.72
C PHE A 105 4.20 15.15 -23.29
N SER A 106 3.62 14.90 -22.11
CA SER A 106 2.55 15.71 -21.53
C SER A 106 3.11 16.96 -20.85
N ARG A 107 2.30 18.05 -20.87
CA ARG A 107 2.56 19.26 -20.10
C ARG A 107 1.87 19.17 -18.74
N SER A 108 2.53 19.65 -17.69
CA SER A 108 1.86 19.94 -16.42
C SER A 108 1.19 21.30 -16.51
N ASN A 109 -0.10 21.36 -16.15
CA ASN A 109 -0.85 22.63 -16.12
C ASN A 109 -0.81 23.29 -14.72
N ASP A 110 -0.39 22.54 -13.70
CA ASP A 110 -0.38 22.94 -12.29
C ASP A 110 0.99 23.47 -11.84
N ALA A 111 1.96 23.54 -12.75
CA ALA A 111 3.33 24.00 -12.51
C ALA A 111 3.61 25.35 -13.18
N THR A 112 4.37 26.22 -12.50
CA THR A 112 4.76 27.56 -13.01
C THR A 112 5.49 27.49 -14.35
N ILE A 113 6.33 26.48 -14.54
CA ILE A 113 6.93 26.09 -15.82
C ILE A 113 6.93 24.56 -15.88
N SER A 114 6.37 24.00 -16.96
CA SER A 114 6.30 22.54 -17.17
C SER A 114 7.62 21.99 -17.71
N VAL A 115 8.57 21.64 -16.84
CA VAL A 115 9.81 20.94 -17.24
C VAL A 115 9.49 19.56 -17.81
N SER A 116 9.97 19.30 -19.04
CA SER A 116 9.68 18.08 -19.82
C SER A 116 10.92 17.35 -20.34
N HIS A 117 12.12 17.81 -19.98
CA HIS A 117 13.40 17.28 -20.45
C HIS A 117 14.37 16.93 -19.32
N ASP A 118 15.47 16.26 -19.70
CA ASP A 118 16.70 16.06 -18.93
C ASP A 118 17.93 16.35 -19.82
N TYR A 119 19.10 16.45 -19.19
CA TYR A 119 20.38 16.78 -19.83
C TYR A 119 21.30 15.56 -19.86
N ILE A 120 22.06 15.40 -20.95
CA ILE A 120 23.15 14.43 -21.04
C ILE A 120 24.41 15.18 -21.47
N VAL A 121 25.34 15.40 -20.56
CA VAL A 121 26.59 16.15 -20.77
C VAL A 121 27.63 15.21 -21.39
N VAL A 122 28.24 15.61 -22.51
CA VAL A 122 29.11 14.73 -23.31
C VAL A 122 30.51 15.30 -23.48
N PHE A 123 31.52 14.50 -23.13
CA PHE A 123 32.94 14.80 -23.33
C PHE A 123 33.65 13.64 -24.02
N ALA A 124 34.65 13.96 -24.85
CA ALA A 124 35.63 12.98 -25.33
C ALA A 124 36.73 12.76 -24.28
N ARG A 125 37.47 11.64 -24.39
CA ARG A 125 38.79 11.51 -23.75
C ARG A 125 39.82 12.42 -24.45
N ASN A 126 39.69 12.58 -25.77
CA ASN A 126 40.46 13.46 -26.63
C ASN A 126 39.63 13.76 -27.90
N VAL A 127 39.17 15.00 -28.07
CA VAL A 127 38.26 15.37 -29.18
C VAL A 127 38.89 15.21 -30.57
N ALA A 128 40.22 15.34 -30.68
CA ALA A 128 40.92 15.24 -31.97
C ALA A 128 40.90 13.82 -32.55
N ASN A 129 40.78 12.81 -31.68
CA ASN A 129 40.79 11.39 -32.04
C ASN A 129 39.41 10.72 -31.84
N LEU A 130 38.36 11.52 -31.62
CA LEU A 130 37.01 11.02 -31.40
C LEU A 130 36.43 10.38 -32.68
N ALA A 131 36.05 9.10 -32.57
CA ALA A 131 35.42 8.35 -33.65
C ALA A 131 34.01 7.92 -33.24
N TRP A 132 33.01 8.48 -33.92
CA TRP A 132 31.56 8.31 -33.68
C TRP A 132 30.83 7.92 -34.96
N ASN A 133 29.75 7.16 -34.81
CA ASN A 133 28.87 6.75 -35.90
C ASN A 133 27.82 7.82 -36.24
N ARG A 134 27.39 7.85 -37.51
CA ARG A 134 26.22 8.64 -37.96
C ARG A 134 24.92 7.91 -37.62
N LEU A 135 23.83 8.66 -37.60
CA LEU A 135 22.49 8.11 -37.46
C LEU A 135 21.93 7.76 -38.84
N ILE A 136 21.34 6.58 -38.99
CA ILE A 136 20.57 6.23 -40.18
C ILE A 136 19.21 6.92 -40.08
N SER A 137 18.78 7.62 -41.13
CA SER A 137 17.46 8.30 -41.11
C SER A 137 16.32 7.29 -41.06
N THR A 138 15.31 7.59 -40.22
CA THR A 138 14.09 6.80 -40.07
C THR A 138 13.02 7.14 -41.12
N ASP A 139 11.99 6.30 -41.21
CA ASP A 139 10.94 6.32 -42.23
C ASP A 139 10.15 7.64 -42.30
N THR A 140 10.14 8.45 -41.24
CA THR A 140 9.48 9.77 -41.25
C THR A 140 10.07 10.75 -42.26
N GLN A 141 11.28 10.49 -42.79
CA GLN A 141 11.86 11.27 -43.89
C GLN A 141 11.56 10.72 -45.30
N ILE A 142 10.85 9.58 -45.44
CA ILE A 142 10.42 9.03 -46.74
C ILE A 142 9.59 10.03 -47.53
N GLY A 143 8.90 11.00 -46.90
CA GLY A 143 8.14 12.06 -47.58
C GLY A 143 8.95 12.99 -48.53
N ARG A 144 10.28 12.84 -48.63
CA ARG A 144 11.14 13.48 -49.65
C ARG A 144 11.51 12.57 -50.83
N TYR A 145 11.18 11.29 -50.74
CA TYR A 145 11.41 10.23 -51.72
C TYR A 145 10.05 9.81 -52.30
N ALA A 146 10.02 9.40 -53.56
CA ALA A 146 8.80 8.99 -54.24
C ALA A 146 9.10 7.84 -55.20
N ASN A 147 8.07 7.11 -55.63
CA ASN A 147 8.21 6.14 -56.72
C ASN A 147 7.21 6.46 -57.86
N PRO A 148 7.38 7.61 -58.56
CA PRO A 148 6.41 8.09 -59.54
C PRO A 148 6.38 7.28 -60.85
N ASP A 149 7.32 6.34 -61.02
CA ASP A 149 7.47 5.46 -62.18
C ASP A 149 7.52 3.96 -61.82
N ASP A 150 7.04 3.61 -60.62
CA ASP A 150 6.87 2.25 -60.10
C ASP A 150 8.12 1.36 -60.24
N ASP A 151 9.29 1.93 -59.93
CA ASP A 151 10.58 1.21 -59.96
C ASP A 151 10.62 0.15 -58.84
N PRO A 152 10.92 -1.13 -59.14
CA PRO A 152 10.85 -2.22 -58.17
C PRO A 152 11.89 -2.13 -57.03
N ARG A 153 12.85 -1.19 -57.10
CA ARG A 153 13.79 -0.89 -56.01
C ARG A 153 13.20 -0.02 -54.90
N GLY A 154 11.98 0.51 -55.09
CA GLY A 154 11.24 1.31 -54.10
C GLY A 154 11.51 2.82 -54.17
N PRO A 155 11.11 3.59 -53.14
CA PRO A 155 11.16 5.05 -53.16
C PRO A 155 12.56 5.62 -53.43
N TRP A 156 12.61 6.62 -54.31
CA TRP A 156 13.85 7.26 -54.74
C TRP A 156 13.73 8.79 -54.76
N SER A 157 14.88 9.47 -54.73
CA SER A 157 14.99 10.93 -54.80
C SER A 157 15.65 11.37 -56.12
N SER A 158 15.17 12.47 -56.69
CA SER A 158 15.59 12.96 -58.01
C SER A 158 16.82 13.86 -57.91
N VAL A 159 18.00 13.36 -58.23
CA VAL A 159 19.28 14.10 -58.11
C VAL A 159 19.71 14.70 -59.45
N SER A 160 20.37 15.86 -59.43
CA SER A 160 20.92 16.52 -60.62
C SER A 160 22.09 15.73 -61.23
N PHE A 161 21.96 15.31 -62.50
CA PHE A 161 22.97 14.53 -63.21
C PHE A 161 24.16 15.35 -63.77
N ASN A 162 24.42 16.55 -63.23
CA ASN A 162 25.46 17.45 -63.72
C ASN A 162 26.46 17.89 -62.65
N ALA A 163 27.72 18.03 -63.05
CA ALA A 163 28.85 18.37 -62.18
C ALA A 163 29.45 19.76 -62.52
N PRO A 164 30.07 20.45 -61.55
CA PRO A 164 30.93 21.59 -61.82
C PRO A 164 32.24 21.13 -62.49
N ASN A 165 33.03 22.11 -62.95
CA ASN A 165 34.31 21.93 -63.65
C ASN A 165 34.15 21.13 -64.96
N ILE A 166 33.86 21.86 -66.04
CA ILE A 166 33.63 21.32 -67.39
C ILE A 166 34.79 20.43 -67.81
N ARG A 167 34.47 19.21 -68.24
CA ARG A 167 35.42 18.19 -68.71
C ARG A 167 34.95 17.66 -70.07
N PRO A 168 35.79 17.65 -71.12
CA PRO A 168 35.36 17.26 -72.47
C PRO A 168 34.76 15.85 -72.53
N ASN A 169 35.35 14.88 -71.83
CA ASN A 169 34.87 13.49 -71.75
C ASN A 169 33.57 13.31 -70.92
N LEU A 170 33.03 14.39 -70.35
CA LEU A 170 31.74 14.45 -69.64
C LEU A 170 30.74 15.40 -70.35
N THR A 171 31.02 15.81 -71.59
CA THR A 171 30.25 16.81 -72.34
C THR A 171 29.80 16.24 -73.69
N TYR A 172 28.73 15.45 -73.64
CA TYR A 172 28.14 14.72 -74.77
C TYR A 172 26.61 14.92 -74.81
N ALA A 173 25.98 14.58 -75.93
CA ALA A 173 24.53 14.60 -76.08
C ALA A 173 23.88 13.42 -75.35
N ILE A 174 22.75 13.67 -74.66
CA ILE A 174 21.88 12.61 -74.12
C ILE A 174 20.54 12.70 -74.83
N VAL A 175 20.15 11.67 -75.58
CA VAL A 175 18.83 11.58 -76.20
C VAL A 175 17.84 11.02 -75.18
N GLY A 176 16.75 11.75 -74.92
CA GLY A 176 15.68 11.34 -74.02
C GLY A 176 14.59 10.50 -74.70
N PRO A 177 13.64 9.92 -73.93
CA PRO A 177 12.58 9.04 -74.44
C PRO A 177 11.66 9.66 -75.49
N THR A 178 11.64 11.00 -75.60
CA THR A 178 10.86 11.78 -76.57
C THR A 178 11.67 12.17 -77.82
N GLU A 179 12.73 11.44 -78.13
CA GLU A 179 13.75 11.72 -79.17
C GLU A 179 14.47 13.09 -79.03
N ARG A 180 14.23 13.78 -77.91
CA ARG A 180 14.80 15.09 -77.62
C ARG A 180 16.25 14.98 -77.19
N GLU A 181 17.11 15.79 -77.79
CA GLU A 181 18.52 15.91 -77.42
C GLU A 181 18.71 16.86 -76.22
N HIS A 182 19.44 16.40 -75.20
CA HIS A 182 19.77 17.16 -74.00
C HIS A 182 21.29 17.36 -73.88
N TRP A 183 21.70 18.59 -73.64
CA TRP A 183 23.09 18.98 -73.36
C TRP A 183 23.24 19.47 -71.90
N PRO A 184 24.43 19.36 -71.29
CA PRO A 184 24.64 19.82 -69.93
C PRO A 184 24.50 21.35 -69.85
N PRO A 185 23.89 21.91 -68.78
CA PRO A 185 23.70 23.36 -68.65
C PRO A 185 25.00 24.16 -68.72
N ARG A 186 24.95 25.33 -69.37
CA ARG A 186 26.10 26.23 -69.56
C ARG A 186 26.87 26.45 -68.25
N GLY A 187 28.16 26.12 -68.26
CA GLY A 187 29.04 26.18 -67.08
C GLY A 187 29.24 24.85 -66.34
N ARG A 188 28.54 23.78 -66.74
CA ARG A 188 28.61 22.44 -66.14
C ARG A 188 28.84 21.37 -67.21
N CYS A 189 29.21 20.17 -66.78
CA CYS A 189 29.22 18.96 -67.60
C CYS A 189 28.33 17.89 -66.95
N TRP A 190 28.15 16.72 -67.55
CA TRP A 190 27.48 15.60 -66.90
C TRP A 190 28.33 15.06 -65.72
N SER A 191 27.68 14.33 -64.81
CA SER A 191 28.34 13.71 -63.66
C SER A 191 29.14 12.44 -64.00
N THR A 192 28.89 11.83 -65.15
CA THR A 192 29.49 10.56 -65.59
C THR A 192 29.93 10.60 -67.04
N THR A 193 30.79 9.67 -67.46
CA THR A 193 31.11 9.43 -68.88
C THR A 193 29.92 8.81 -69.61
N GLU A 194 29.93 8.87 -70.94
CA GLU A 194 28.87 8.33 -71.81
C GLU A 194 28.62 6.82 -71.61
N ALA A 195 29.70 6.02 -71.50
CA ALA A 195 29.59 4.58 -71.22
C ALA A 195 29.03 4.27 -69.82
N GLU A 196 29.26 5.14 -68.84
CA GLU A 196 28.70 5.02 -67.49
C GLU A 196 27.24 5.48 -67.46
N TYR A 197 26.91 6.55 -68.19
CA TYR A 197 25.53 6.97 -68.43
C TYR A 197 24.72 5.84 -69.06
N GLN A 198 25.26 5.16 -70.08
CA GLN A 198 24.56 4.05 -70.73
C GLN A 198 24.26 2.91 -69.74
N ARG A 199 25.22 2.54 -68.88
CA ARG A 199 24.97 1.54 -67.82
C ARG A 199 23.86 1.98 -66.86
N LEU A 200 23.87 3.24 -66.42
CA LEU A 200 22.84 3.80 -65.54
C LEU A 200 21.47 3.92 -66.23
N HIS A 201 21.45 4.15 -67.54
CA HIS A 201 20.25 4.20 -68.37
C HIS A 201 19.64 2.80 -68.53
N ASP A 202 20.46 1.80 -68.84
CA ASP A 202 20.02 0.42 -69.05
C ASP A 202 19.55 -0.23 -67.73
N ASP A 203 20.17 0.13 -66.61
CA ASP A 203 19.70 -0.17 -65.24
C ASP A 203 18.53 0.74 -64.78
N LYS A 204 17.93 1.53 -65.68
CA LYS A 204 16.75 2.39 -65.44
C LYS A 204 16.92 3.42 -64.30
N ARG A 205 18.17 3.77 -63.95
CA ARG A 205 18.52 4.75 -62.91
C ARG A 205 18.47 6.20 -63.39
N ILE A 206 18.38 6.43 -64.70
CA ILE A 206 18.13 7.76 -65.26
C ILE A 206 16.62 7.98 -65.41
N TRP A 207 16.18 9.19 -65.04
CA TRP A 207 14.78 9.62 -65.14
C TRP A 207 14.68 10.96 -65.89
N PHE A 208 13.65 11.10 -66.74
CA PHE A 208 13.43 12.24 -67.64
C PHE A 208 12.12 12.99 -67.33
N GLY A 209 11.62 12.90 -66.10
CA GLY A 209 10.27 13.33 -65.75
C GLY A 209 9.22 12.25 -66.01
N ALA A 210 8.01 12.42 -65.46
CA ALA A 210 6.90 11.47 -65.62
C ALA A 210 6.32 11.45 -67.05
N ASP A 211 6.62 12.46 -67.86
CA ASP A 211 6.23 12.63 -69.26
C ASP A 211 7.39 12.35 -70.25
N GLY A 212 8.60 12.11 -69.76
CA GLY A 212 9.79 11.89 -70.58
C GLY A 212 10.30 13.13 -71.33
N THR A 213 9.90 14.36 -70.97
CA THR A 213 10.33 15.61 -71.66
C THR A 213 11.42 16.39 -70.93
N GLY A 214 11.67 16.05 -69.66
CA GLY A 214 12.61 16.71 -68.75
C GLY A 214 14.07 16.35 -69.00
N VAL A 215 14.98 17.13 -68.40
CA VAL A 215 16.44 16.84 -68.46
C VAL A 215 16.77 15.56 -67.68
N PRO A 216 17.84 14.82 -68.06
CA PRO A 216 18.26 13.62 -67.33
C PRO A 216 18.58 13.91 -65.87
N ARG A 217 17.99 13.10 -64.98
CA ARG A 217 18.15 13.11 -63.52
C ARG A 217 18.56 11.71 -63.06
N LEU A 218 19.32 11.61 -61.98
CA LEU A 218 19.68 10.33 -61.38
C LEU A 218 18.68 9.97 -60.27
N LYS A 219 18.12 8.76 -60.32
CA LYS A 219 17.41 8.16 -59.19
C LYS A 219 18.40 7.79 -58.10
N ARG A 220 18.20 8.28 -56.87
CA ARG A 220 18.90 7.77 -55.68
C ARG A 220 17.90 7.11 -54.75
N PHE A 221 17.89 5.77 -54.75
CA PHE A 221 16.97 4.95 -53.97
C PHE A 221 17.24 5.06 -52.47
N TRP A 222 16.17 5.09 -51.67
CA TRP A 222 16.24 5.10 -50.21
C TRP A 222 16.96 3.84 -49.69
N ASN A 223 16.48 2.68 -50.14
CA ASN A 223 16.93 1.35 -49.72
C ASN A 223 18.42 1.07 -49.98
N GLU A 224 19.04 1.76 -50.95
CA GLU A 224 20.46 1.60 -51.29
C GLU A 224 21.36 2.62 -50.60
N ASN A 225 20.83 3.78 -50.23
CA ASN A 225 21.57 4.97 -49.82
C ASN A 225 20.71 5.83 -48.85
N PRO A 226 20.36 5.33 -47.65
CA PRO A 226 19.68 6.13 -46.65
C PRO A 226 20.59 7.29 -46.22
N PRO A 227 20.05 8.51 -45.99
CA PRO A 227 20.89 9.65 -45.64
C PRO A 227 21.44 9.51 -44.21
N GLU A 228 22.76 9.47 -44.08
CA GLU A 228 23.47 9.57 -42.80
C GLU A 228 23.27 10.96 -42.18
N LEU A 229 22.65 10.99 -41.01
CA LEU A 229 22.41 12.19 -40.23
C LEU A 229 23.48 12.37 -39.15
N THR A 230 23.81 13.62 -38.86
CA THR A 230 24.65 13.96 -37.70
C THR A 230 23.76 14.01 -36.45
N PRO A 231 24.17 13.43 -35.31
CA PRO A 231 23.48 13.61 -34.05
C PRO A 231 23.29 15.10 -33.72
N TRP A 232 22.05 15.51 -33.52
CA TRP A 232 21.67 16.84 -33.03
C TRP A 232 21.40 16.82 -31.53
N THR A 233 21.34 18.00 -30.90
CA THR A 233 21.28 18.14 -29.42
C THR A 233 19.86 18.08 -28.84
N TRP A 234 18.81 17.94 -29.65
CA TRP A 234 17.43 17.78 -29.18
C TRP A 234 16.95 16.37 -29.50
N TRP A 235 16.64 15.56 -28.49
CA TRP A 235 16.23 14.16 -28.66
C TRP A 235 14.76 14.01 -28.25
N PRO A 236 13.82 14.09 -29.23
CA PRO A 236 12.39 14.01 -28.98
C PRO A 236 11.97 12.59 -28.58
N HIS A 237 10.90 12.48 -27.78
CA HIS A 237 10.48 11.20 -27.22
C HIS A 237 10.06 10.17 -28.28
N GLU A 238 9.56 10.62 -29.42
CA GLU A 238 9.19 9.79 -30.56
C GLU A 238 10.40 9.03 -31.13
N GLU A 239 11.62 9.57 -31.00
CA GLU A 239 12.86 8.99 -31.52
C GLU A 239 13.57 8.04 -30.54
N VAL A 240 13.70 8.44 -29.27
CA VAL A 240 14.54 7.76 -28.26
C VAL A 240 13.77 7.26 -27.02
N GLY A 241 12.46 7.49 -26.99
CA GLY A 241 11.55 7.06 -25.94
C GLY A 241 11.44 8.00 -24.73
N HIS A 242 10.60 7.64 -23.76
CA HIS A 242 10.26 8.46 -22.58
C HIS A 242 10.17 7.65 -21.26
N THR A 243 10.09 8.33 -20.10
CA THR A 243 10.08 7.67 -18.77
C THR A 243 8.92 6.69 -18.57
N GLN A 244 7.76 6.92 -19.22
CA GLN A 244 6.63 5.99 -19.12
C GLN A 244 6.81 4.74 -20.02
N GLU A 245 7.63 4.83 -21.06
CA GLU A 245 8.02 3.70 -21.91
C GLU A 245 9.00 2.79 -21.15
N SER A 246 10.04 3.36 -20.53
CA SER A 246 11.00 2.59 -19.72
C SER A 246 10.38 1.92 -18.49
N MET A 247 9.39 2.56 -17.86
CA MET A 247 8.59 1.92 -16.80
C MET A 247 7.80 0.71 -17.32
N ARG A 248 7.25 0.78 -18.55
CA ARG A 248 6.55 -0.35 -19.19
C ARG A 248 7.50 -1.45 -19.65
N GLU A 249 8.65 -1.10 -20.24
CA GLU A 249 9.72 -2.05 -20.61
C GLU A 249 10.12 -2.88 -19.38
N LEU A 250 10.42 -2.22 -18.26
CA LEU A 250 10.84 -2.88 -17.04
C LEU A 250 9.70 -3.66 -16.37
N GLN A 251 8.47 -3.16 -16.39
CA GLN A 251 7.30 -3.88 -15.87
C GLN A 251 6.94 -5.11 -16.72
N ALA A 252 7.18 -5.09 -18.04
CA ALA A 252 7.02 -6.27 -18.89
C ALA A 252 8.09 -7.34 -18.60
N LEU A 253 9.32 -6.92 -18.30
CA LEU A 253 10.39 -7.82 -17.88
C LEU A 253 10.20 -8.38 -16.46
N PHE A 254 9.66 -7.56 -15.55
CA PHE A 254 9.50 -7.88 -14.12
C PHE A 254 8.11 -7.48 -13.59
N PRO A 255 7.03 -8.14 -14.03
CA PRO A 255 5.65 -7.77 -13.66
C PRO A 255 5.35 -7.93 -12.16
N ASN A 256 6.20 -8.66 -11.43
CA ASN A 256 6.06 -8.97 -10.02
C ASN A 256 7.18 -8.36 -9.14
N ALA A 257 8.08 -7.54 -9.70
CA ALA A 257 9.07 -6.81 -8.92
C ALA A 257 8.53 -5.45 -8.46
N ALA A 258 9.13 -4.89 -7.40
CA ALA A 258 8.83 -3.53 -6.98
C ALA A 258 9.14 -2.52 -8.13
N PRO A 259 8.46 -1.36 -8.19
CA PRO A 259 8.80 -0.34 -9.17
C PRO A 259 10.22 0.20 -8.96
N PHE A 260 11.12 -0.06 -9.90
CA PHE A 260 12.37 0.70 -10.00
C PHE A 260 12.02 2.15 -10.36
N SER A 261 12.53 3.11 -9.59
CA SER A 261 11.96 4.47 -9.59
C SER A 261 12.29 5.29 -10.85
N THR A 262 13.44 5.04 -11.49
CA THR A 262 14.03 5.93 -12.51
C THR A 262 14.64 5.22 -13.75
N PRO A 263 14.05 4.12 -14.29
CA PRO A 263 14.63 3.40 -15.41
C PRO A 263 14.71 4.28 -16.66
N LYS A 264 15.79 4.13 -17.45
CA LYS A 264 15.94 4.78 -18.75
C LYS A 264 15.56 3.81 -19.88
N PRO A 265 14.94 4.28 -20.98
CA PRO A 265 14.42 3.42 -22.04
C PRO A 265 15.55 2.86 -22.90
N GLU A 266 15.40 1.64 -23.41
CA GLU A 266 16.46 1.00 -24.21
C GLU A 266 16.81 1.81 -25.47
N ARG A 267 15.83 2.47 -26.07
CA ARG A 267 15.99 3.29 -27.29
C ARG A 267 16.90 4.52 -27.08
N LEU A 268 16.97 5.05 -25.86
CA LEU A 268 17.90 6.13 -25.47
C LEU A 268 19.33 5.61 -25.37
N LEU A 269 19.52 4.50 -24.66
CA LEU A 269 20.84 3.86 -24.52
C LEU A 269 21.34 3.34 -25.87
N HIS A 270 20.45 2.84 -26.73
CA HIS A 270 20.75 2.42 -28.09
C HIS A 270 21.29 3.58 -28.92
N ARG A 271 20.66 4.76 -28.84
CA ARG A 271 21.14 5.99 -29.49
C ARG A 271 22.57 6.35 -29.03
N ILE A 272 22.83 6.31 -27.73
CA ILE A 272 24.14 6.65 -27.13
C ILE A 272 25.22 5.63 -27.53
N ILE A 273 24.97 4.33 -27.35
CA ILE A 273 25.93 3.26 -27.60
C ILE A 273 26.21 3.12 -29.11
N HIS A 274 25.19 3.28 -29.97
CA HIS A 274 25.39 3.32 -31.42
C HIS A 274 26.30 4.48 -31.85
N ILE A 275 26.03 5.71 -31.40
CA ILE A 275 26.87 6.87 -31.72
C ILE A 275 28.31 6.64 -31.24
N GLY A 276 28.47 6.16 -30.00
CA GLY A 276 29.76 6.10 -29.33
C GLY A 276 30.63 4.88 -29.63
N SER A 277 30.08 3.72 -30.04
CA SER A 277 30.81 2.45 -30.15
C SER A 277 30.39 1.58 -31.34
N ASN A 278 31.27 0.64 -31.70
CA ASN A 278 31.02 -0.46 -32.64
C ASN A 278 30.91 -1.81 -31.89
N SER A 279 30.69 -2.92 -32.60
CA SER A 279 30.75 -4.27 -32.00
C SER A 279 32.15 -4.59 -31.45
N GLY A 280 32.22 -5.40 -30.40
CA GLY A 280 33.46 -5.77 -29.69
C GLY A 280 34.07 -4.67 -28.80
N ASP A 281 33.69 -3.40 -28.97
CA ASP A 281 34.05 -2.29 -28.08
C ASP A 281 33.53 -2.50 -26.65
N ILE A 282 34.11 -1.78 -25.68
CA ILE A 282 33.77 -1.87 -24.26
C ILE A 282 32.91 -0.67 -23.83
N VAL A 283 31.73 -0.95 -23.27
CA VAL A 283 30.84 0.01 -22.62
C VAL A 283 30.97 -0.08 -21.09
N LEU A 284 31.12 1.05 -20.41
CA LEU A 284 31.19 1.15 -18.95
C LEU A 284 29.96 1.86 -18.41
N ASP A 285 29.38 1.32 -17.34
CA ASP A 285 28.40 2.00 -16.49
C ASP A 285 28.80 1.80 -15.02
N CYS A 286 28.97 2.89 -14.27
CA CYS A 286 29.29 2.82 -12.83
C CYS A 286 28.13 3.18 -11.89
N PHE A 287 26.92 3.27 -12.44
CA PHE A 287 25.63 3.48 -11.77
C PHE A 287 24.58 2.57 -12.42
N LEU A 288 24.88 1.26 -12.51
CA LEU A 288 24.20 0.30 -13.39
C LEU A 288 22.67 0.20 -13.21
N GLY A 289 22.17 0.34 -11.97
CA GLY A 289 20.74 0.35 -11.67
C GLY A 289 20.01 -0.89 -12.22
N SER A 290 18.92 -0.68 -12.97
CA SER A 290 18.14 -1.75 -13.61
C SER A 290 18.79 -2.38 -14.85
N GLY A 291 20.09 -2.13 -15.08
CA GLY A 291 20.89 -2.83 -16.09
C GLY A 291 20.65 -2.43 -17.54
N THR A 292 19.90 -1.35 -17.84
CA THR A 292 19.57 -0.95 -19.23
C THR A 292 20.83 -0.82 -20.10
N THR A 293 21.87 -0.14 -19.62
CA THR A 293 23.11 0.10 -20.37
C THR A 293 23.81 -1.20 -20.77
N ALA A 294 23.91 -2.16 -19.84
CA ALA A 294 24.51 -3.46 -20.08
C ALA A 294 23.64 -4.34 -20.99
N ALA A 295 22.31 -4.32 -20.82
CA ALA A 295 21.37 -5.05 -21.66
C ALA A 295 21.46 -4.59 -23.13
N VAL A 296 21.41 -3.28 -23.36
CA VAL A 296 21.53 -2.67 -24.71
C VAL A 296 22.92 -2.89 -25.30
N ALA A 297 23.99 -2.78 -24.53
CA ALA A 297 25.33 -3.11 -24.99
C ALA A 297 25.41 -4.57 -25.46
N HIS A 298 24.85 -5.51 -24.69
CA HIS A 298 24.86 -6.94 -25.03
C HIS A 298 24.04 -7.24 -26.29
N LYS A 299 22.80 -6.71 -26.39
CA LYS A 299 21.95 -6.83 -27.60
C LYS A 299 22.63 -6.29 -28.86
N LEU A 300 23.58 -5.37 -28.72
CA LEU A 300 24.38 -4.78 -29.79
C LEU A 300 25.74 -5.46 -30.02
N ASP A 301 26.05 -6.61 -29.41
CA ASP A 301 27.37 -7.26 -29.49
C ASP A 301 28.52 -6.34 -29.04
N ARG A 302 28.31 -5.58 -27.95
CA ARG A 302 29.36 -4.86 -27.23
C ARG A 302 29.73 -5.62 -25.95
N ARG A 303 31.01 -5.60 -25.59
CA ARG A 303 31.45 -5.99 -24.25
C ARG A 303 31.06 -4.89 -23.28
N TRP A 304 30.76 -5.23 -22.04
CA TRP A 304 30.36 -4.25 -21.04
C TRP A 304 30.91 -4.55 -19.66
N VAL A 305 31.04 -3.50 -18.85
CA VAL A 305 31.30 -3.58 -17.41
C VAL A 305 30.27 -2.71 -16.70
N GLY A 306 29.48 -3.32 -15.84
CA GLY A 306 28.48 -2.64 -15.01
C GLY A 306 28.87 -2.70 -13.55
N VAL A 307 28.77 -1.57 -12.84
CA VAL A 307 29.00 -1.50 -11.39
C VAL A 307 27.76 -0.95 -10.71
N GLU A 308 27.23 -1.72 -9.76
CA GLU A 308 26.19 -1.29 -8.83
C GLU A 308 26.78 -1.18 -7.40
N ARG A 309 26.08 -0.54 -6.47
CA ARG A 309 26.38 -0.53 -5.02
C ARG A 309 25.33 -1.32 -4.23
N SER A 310 24.09 -1.35 -4.68
CA SER A 310 23.00 -2.09 -4.05
C SER A 310 22.92 -3.51 -4.62
N SER A 311 23.36 -4.51 -3.85
CA SER A 311 23.18 -5.94 -4.19
C SER A 311 21.71 -6.24 -4.47
N GLU A 312 20.77 -5.70 -3.68
CA GLU A 312 19.33 -5.84 -3.95
C GLU A 312 18.92 -5.30 -5.33
N THR A 313 19.47 -4.19 -5.80
CA THR A 313 19.19 -3.68 -7.17
C THR A 313 19.81 -4.58 -8.24
N LEU A 314 21.01 -5.09 -7.99
CA LEU A 314 21.71 -6.03 -8.87
C LEU A 314 20.93 -7.35 -9.00
N ASP A 315 20.50 -7.93 -7.88
CA ASP A 315 19.80 -9.22 -7.79
C ASP A 315 18.34 -9.15 -8.24
N THR A 316 17.64 -8.04 -7.99
CA THR A 316 16.21 -7.88 -8.33
C THR A 316 16.00 -7.53 -9.80
N TYR A 317 16.88 -6.72 -10.39
CA TYR A 317 16.68 -6.19 -11.75
C TYR A 317 17.82 -6.56 -12.71
N ALA A 318 19.07 -6.22 -12.39
CA ALA A 318 20.15 -6.28 -13.37
C ALA A 318 20.54 -7.73 -13.77
N ILE A 319 20.84 -8.60 -12.81
CA ILE A 319 21.19 -10.01 -13.05
C ILE A 319 20.02 -10.75 -13.72
N PRO A 320 18.75 -10.64 -13.25
CA PRO A 320 17.61 -11.22 -13.95
C PRO A 320 17.44 -10.71 -15.39
N ARG A 321 17.66 -9.41 -15.64
CA ARG A 321 17.55 -8.82 -16.99
C ARG A 321 18.61 -9.36 -17.91
N LEU A 322 19.86 -9.32 -17.47
CA LEU A 322 21.01 -9.78 -18.25
C LEU A 322 20.93 -11.30 -18.49
N THR A 323 20.37 -12.06 -17.55
CA THR A 323 20.04 -13.48 -17.74
C THR A 323 19.00 -13.67 -18.86
N LYS A 324 17.91 -12.88 -18.87
CA LYS A 324 16.91 -12.93 -19.95
C LYS A 324 17.50 -12.54 -21.30
N VAL A 325 18.31 -11.48 -21.36
CA VAL A 325 19.00 -11.05 -22.58
C VAL A 325 19.91 -12.16 -23.13
N VAL A 326 20.74 -12.77 -22.29
CA VAL A 326 21.63 -13.88 -22.67
C VAL A 326 20.85 -15.11 -23.18
N ARG A 327 19.64 -15.35 -22.67
CA ARG A 327 18.79 -16.48 -23.11
C ARG A 327 17.88 -16.17 -24.31
N GLY A 328 17.82 -14.93 -24.79
CA GLY A 328 16.82 -14.51 -25.79
C GLY A 328 15.38 -14.39 -25.22
N GLU A 329 15.22 -14.38 -23.90
CA GLU A 329 13.94 -14.24 -23.19
C GLU A 329 13.49 -12.76 -23.03
N ASP A 330 14.32 -11.80 -23.42
CA ASP A 330 14.01 -10.36 -23.39
C ASP A 330 13.41 -9.90 -24.73
N ALA A 331 12.09 -9.95 -24.84
CA ALA A 331 11.32 -9.48 -26.00
C ALA A 331 11.07 -7.95 -26.01
N GLY A 332 11.76 -7.16 -25.18
CA GLY A 332 11.51 -5.73 -25.00
C GLY A 332 12.49 -4.79 -25.70
N GLY A 333 12.12 -3.51 -25.71
CA GLY A 333 13.00 -2.40 -26.06
C GLY A 333 13.56 -2.48 -27.48
N ILE A 334 14.86 -2.75 -27.63
CA ILE A 334 15.53 -2.79 -28.94
C ILE A 334 15.69 -4.20 -29.54
N THR A 335 15.24 -5.28 -28.89
CA THR A 335 15.54 -6.67 -29.29
C THR A 335 15.25 -6.94 -30.78
N GLU A 336 14.06 -6.56 -31.27
CA GLU A 336 13.69 -6.72 -32.69
C GLU A 336 14.53 -5.85 -33.63
N THR A 337 14.85 -4.62 -33.21
CA THR A 337 15.64 -3.65 -34.02
C THR A 337 17.11 -4.04 -34.12
N ALA A 338 17.64 -4.72 -33.10
CA ALA A 338 19.00 -5.28 -33.08
C ALA A 338 19.10 -6.66 -33.74
N GLY A 339 17.97 -7.35 -33.97
CA GLY A 339 17.96 -8.74 -34.44
C GLY A 339 18.54 -9.72 -33.42
N TRP A 340 18.32 -9.47 -32.11
CA TRP A 340 18.96 -10.23 -31.04
C TRP A 340 18.16 -11.51 -30.68
N GLU A 341 18.76 -12.68 -30.92
CA GLU A 341 18.15 -13.99 -30.66
C GLU A 341 18.64 -14.66 -29.34
N GLY A 342 19.56 -14.02 -28.61
CA GLY A 342 20.23 -14.60 -27.44
C GLY A 342 21.67 -15.05 -27.71
N GLY A 343 22.40 -15.40 -26.64
CA GLY A 343 23.81 -15.80 -26.68
C GLY A 343 24.66 -15.09 -25.62
N GLY A 344 25.97 -15.31 -25.67
CA GLY A 344 26.93 -14.65 -24.79
C GLY A 344 26.89 -15.14 -23.34
N GLY A 345 27.18 -14.24 -22.41
CA GLY A 345 27.26 -14.50 -20.97
C GLY A 345 27.93 -13.36 -20.20
N PHE A 346 27.84 -13.40 -18.87
CA PHE A 346 28.49 -12.45 -17.96
C PHE A 346 28.98 -13.17 -16.69
N ARG A 347 29.75 -12.46 -15.85
CA ARG A 347 30.14 -12.90 -14.50
C ARG A 347 29.72 -11.83 -13.50
N VAL A 348 29.35 -12.25 -12.30
CA VAL A 348 29.16 -11.36 -11.14
C VAL A 348 30.43 -11.44 -10.30
N LEU A 349 30.88 -10.31 -9.77
CA LEU A 349 32.11 -10.18 -8.98
C LEU A 349 31.88 -9.20 -7.83
N ASP A 350 32.05 -9.67 -6.60
CA ASP A 350 31.96 -8.83 -5.40
C ASP A 350 33.29 -8.16 -5.10
N VAL A 351 33.25 -6.86 -4.82
CA VAL A 351 34.44 -6.08 -4.44
C VAL A 351 34.43 -5.90 -2.93
N ALA A 352 35.21 -6.74 -2.25
CA ALA A 352 35.44 -6.67 -0.81
C ALA A 352 36.04 -5.30 -0.39
N PRO A 353 36.01 -4.96 0.91
CA PRO A 353 36.79 -3.84 1.46
C PRO A 353 38.29 -4.00 1.18
N SER A 354 39.07 -2.97 1.48
CA SER A 354 40.53 -3.11 1.49
C SER A 354 40.96 -4.07 2.60
N MET A 355 41.85 -5.03 2.29
CA MET A 355 42.57 -5.82 3.29
C MET A 355 43.66 -5.02 4.02
N PHE A 356 43.89 -3.77 3.60
CA PHE A 356 44.86 -2.87 4.22
C PHE A 356 44.24 -1.52 4.61
N GLU A 357 44.59 -1.04 5.80
CA GLU A 357 44.22 0.28 6.31
C GLU A 357 45.47 1.17 6.44
N GLN A 358 45.30 2.50 6.34
CA GLN A 358 46.39 3.45 6.53
C GLN A 358 46.14 4.36 7.74
N ALA A 359 47.08 4.36 8.68
CA ALA A 359 47.07 5.23 9.85
C ALA A 359 48.47 5.78 10.12
N GLY A 360 48.59 7.08 10.40
CA GLY A 360 49.88 7.71 10.73
C GLY A 360 50.97 7.63 9.64
N GLY A 361 50.61 7.35 8.38
CA GLY A 361 51.57 7.10 7.29
C GLY A 361 52.14 5.68 7.26
N GLN A 362 51.58 4.75 8.04
CA GLN A 362 51.89 3.33 8.02
C GLN A 362 50.69 2.53 7.46
N VAL A 363 50.98 1.39 6.84
CA VAL A 363 49.98 0.45 6.31
C VAL A 363 49.82 -0.71 7.31
N PHE A 364 48.60 -0.98 7.71
CA PHE A 364 48.21 -2.08 8.59
C PHE A 364 47.33 -3.08 7.84
N LEU A 365 47.25 -4.31 8.34
CA LEU A 365 46.26 -5.27 7.86
C LEU A 365 44.91 -4.94 8.53
N SER A 366 43.84 -4.85 7.74
CA SER A 366 42.49 -4.59 8.25
C SER A 366 42.02 -5.74 9.16
N GLU A 367 41.26 -5.44 10.21
CA GLU A 367 40.89 -6.43 11.24
C GLU A 367 40.19 -7.67 10.64
N TRP A 368 39.30 -7.47 9.66
CA TRP A 368 38.57 -8.52 8.96
C TRP A 368 39.44 -9.47 8.12
N ALA A 369 40.66 -9.04 7.74
CA ALA A 369 41.59 -9.82 6.93
C ALA A 369 42.54 -10.71 7.76
N THR A 370 42.42 -10.68 9.10
CA THR A 370 43.18 -11.52 10.03
C THR A 370 42.71 -12.99 10.01
N ASN A 371 43.20 -13.82 10.94
CA ASN A 371 42.71 -15.18 11.23
C ASN A 371 42.61 -16.13 10.02
N GLY A 372 43.50 -15.97 9.04
CA GLY A 372 43.57 -16.82 7.84
C GLY A 372 42.91 -16.21 6.59
N ARG A 373 42.06 -15.19 6.71
CA ARG A 373 41.37 -14.57 5.55
C ARG A 373 42.33 -13.99 4.52
N LEU A 374 43.42 -13.36 4.95
CA LEU A 374 44.52 -12.96 4.05
C LEU A 374 45.12 -14.16 3.30
N ALA A 375 45.29 -15.32 3.96
CA ALA A 375 45.85 -16.51 3.35
C ALA A 375 44.87 -17.16 2.36
N GLU A 376 43.57 -17.20 2.67
CA GLU A 376 42.52 -17.61 1.74
C GLU A 376 42.47 -16.74 0.48
N ALA A 377 42.46 -15.41 0.63
CA ALA A 377 42.45 -14.49 -0.50
C ALA A 377 43.75 -14.53 -1.31
N THR A 378 44.91 -14.69 -0.66
CA THR A 378 46.21 -14.89 -1.33
C THR A 378 46.24 -16.22 -2.08
N ALA A 379 45.70 -17.30 -1.49
CA ALA A 379 45.60 -18.60 -2.14
C ALA A 379 44.67 -18.52 -3.37
N ALA A 380 43.51 -17.88 -3.25
CA ALA A 380 42.58 -17.65 -4.36
C ALA A 380 43.22 -16.83 -5.50
N GLN A 381 43.94 -15.74 -5.19
CA GLN A 381 44.70 -14.96 -6.18
C GLN A 381 45.84 -15.74 -6.86
N LEU A 382 46.31 -16.83 -6.24
CA LEU A 382 47.34 -17.71 -6.76
C LEU A 382 46.79 -19.03 -7.35
N GLY A 383 45.48 -19.27 -7.29
CA GLY A 383 44.81 -20.47 -7.81
C GLY A 383 44.88 -21.71 -6.91
N TYR A 384 44.85 -21.54 -5.58
CA TYR A 384 44.91 -22.63 -4.59
C TYR A 384 43.78 -22.56 -3.55
N ASP A 385 43.36 -23.73 -3.05
CA ASP A 385 42.39 -23.88 -1.95
C ASP A 385 43.07 -24.09 -0.59
N VAL A 386 42.37 -23.76 0.50
CA VAL A 386 42.83 -23.93 1.89
C VAL A 386 42.00 -25.01 2.59
N MET A 387 42.66 -25.94 3.30
CA MET A 387 42.01 -27.03 4.05
C MET A 387 42.08 -26.80 5.57
N SER A 388 40.96 -27.03 6.27
CA SER A 388 40.86 -27.09 7.73
C SER A 388 40.51 -28.50 8.22
N ALA A 389 40.77 -28.79 9.50
CA ALA A 389 40.55 -30.12 10.08
C ALA A 389 39.18 -30.23 10.77
N ALA A 390 38.45 -31.31 10.50
CA ALA A 390 37.07 -31.52 10.95
C ALA A 390 36.94 -32.33 12.25
N THR A 391 35.85 -32.07 12.96
CA THR A 391 35.26 -32.89 14.03
C THR A 391 33.81 -33.22 13.65
N SER A 392 33.24 -34.32 14.13
CA SER A 392 31.96 -34.84 13.64
C SER A 392 30.74 -33.98 14.01
N ASP A 393 30.05 -33.45 13.00
CA ASP A 393 29.02 -32.40 13.16
C ASP A 393 27.63 -32.88 13.62
N THR A 394 27.42 -34.17 13.89
CA THR A 394 26.08 -34.75 14.13
C THR A 394 25.49 -34.48 15.51
N ASP A 395 26.33 -34.29 16.54
CA ASP A 395 25.86 -34.11 17.93
C ASP A 395 25.53 -32.63 18.26
N ILE A 396 25.74 -31.70 17.32
CA ILE A 396 25.69 -30.25 17.56
C ILE A 396 24.25 -29.69 17.70
N PHE A 397 23.24 -30.40 17.17
CA PHE A 397 21.93 -29.80 16.85
C PHE A 397 20.69 -30.44 17.51
N ASP A 398 20.84 -31.52 18.28
CA ASP A 398 19.82 -32.14 19.16
C ASP A 398 18.34 -32.08 18.71
N LEU A 399 18.06 -32.62 17.52
CA LEU A 399 16.74 -32.53 16.88
C LEU A 399 15.64 -33.35 17.58
N ASP A 400 15.99 -34.48 18.21
CA ASP A 400 15.04 -35.32 18.96
C ASP A 400 14.43 -34.56 20.16
N ARG A 401 15.22 -33.66 20.78
CA ARG A 401 14.75 -32.79 21.86
C ARG A 401 13.83 -31.68 21.37
N ILE A 402 14.05 -31.16 20.15
CA ILE A 402 13.12 -30.21 19.52
C ILE A 402 11.75 -30.87 19.33
N GLU A 403 11.68 -32.12 18.86
CA GLU A 403 10.41 -32.88 18.79
C GLU A 403 9.78 -33.09 20.17
N ALA A 404 10.58 -33.43 21.19
CA ALA A 404 10.08 -33.62 22.55
C ALA A 404 9.50 -32.35 23.18
N ILE A 405 10.07 -31.17 22.89
CA ILE A 405 9.53 -29.86 23.29
C ILE A 405 8.28 -29.53 22.45
N ALA A 406 8.32 -29.80 21.14
CA ALA A 406 7.20 -29.55 20.24
C ALA A 406 5.93 -30.31 20.64
N ALA A 407 6.08 -31.59 21.02
CA ALA A 407 4.97 -32.43 21.48
C ALA A 407 4.40 -32.01 22.85
N ARG A 408 5.22 -31.49 23.78
CA ARG A 408 4.74 -31.06 25.12
C ARG A 408 4.08 -29.68 25.11
N LEU A 409 4.49 -28.78 24.22
CA LEU A 409 3.94 -27.43 24.08
C LEU A 409 2.86 -27.29 23.00
N ASP A 410 2.42 -28.39 22.36
CA ASP A 410 1.47 -28.41 21.24
C ASP A 410 1.89 -27.44 20.11
N LEU A 411 3.17 -27.50 19.73
CA LEU A 411 3.74 -26.60 18.73
C LEU A 411 3.22 -26.94 17.33
N ARG A 412 2.48 -25.98 16.75
CA ARG A 412 2.21 -25.92 15.31
C ARG A 412 3.54 -25.97 14.53
N GLN A 413 3.55 -26.59 13.35
CA GLN A 413 4.76 -26.73 12.51
C GLN A 413 5.58 -25.43 12.35
N PRO A 414 5.01 -24.23 12.12
CA PRO A 414 5.82 -23.01 12.02
C PRO A 414 6.48 -22.59 13.33
N ASN A 415 5.89 -22.92 14.48
CA ASN A 415 6.46 -22.64 15.79
C ASN A 415 7.68 -23.54 16.06
N LYS A 416 7.64 -24.78 15.56
CA LYS A 416 8.75 -25.73 15.58
C LYS A 416 9.87 -25.31 14.62
N GLU A 417 9.55 -24.97 13.37
CA GLU A 417 10.56 -24.50 12.39
C GLU A 417 11.24 -23.19 12.82
N ALA A 418 10.53 -22.31 13.55
CA ALA A 418 11.11 -21.14 14.19
C ALA A 418 12.09 -21.52 15.31
N LEU A 419 11.75 -22.51 16.15
CA LEU A 419 12.66 -23.02 17.19
C LEU A 419 13.89 -23.69 16.58
N GLU A 420 13.71 -24.52 15.55
CA GLU A 420 14.81 -25.12 14.76
C GLU A 420 15.74 -24.02 14.24
N SER A 421 15.19 -22.98 13.60
CA SER A 421 16.01 -21.87 13.06
C SER A 421 16.75 -21.10 14.17
N ILE A 422 16.14 -20.87 15.34
CA ILE A 422 16.80 -20.28 16.51
C ILE A 422 17.98 -21.14 16.98
N VAL A 423 17.76 -22.45 17.18
CA VAL A 423 18.79 -23.37 17.69
C VAL A 423 19.94 -23.51 16.70
N LEU A 424 19.63 -23.69 15.41
CA LEU A 424 20.61 -23.84 14.36
C LEU A 424 21.50 -22.60 14.19
N GLU A 425 20.94 -21.39 14.23
CA GLU A 425 21.75 -20.17 14.04
C GLU A 425 22.54 -19.76 15.29
N ILE A 426 22.03 -20.06 16.50
CA ILE A 426 22.84 -19.95 17.74
C ILE A 426 24.02 -20.94 17.69
N ALA A 427 23.81 -22.16 17.19
CA ALA A 427 24.87 -23.14 17.02
C ALA A 427 25.89 -22.71 15.94
N ASN A 428 25.44 -22.16 14.81
CA ASN A 428 26.31 -21.53 13.81
C ASN A 428 27.21 -20.47 14.44
N HIS A 429 26.62 -19.45 15.07
CA HIS A 429 27.35 -18.29 15.58
C HIS A 429 28.42 -18.66 16.61
N TYR A 430 28.09 -19.56 17.56
CA TYR A 430 28.99 -19.89 18.67
C TYR A 430 29.87 -21.12 18.47
N GLN A 431 29.36 -22.19 17.86
CA GLN A 431 30.07 -23.48 17.81
C GLN A 431 30.88 -23.62 16.52
N ILE A 432 30.33 -23.16 15.40
CA ILE A 432 30.92 -23.26 14.06
C ILE A 432 31.77 -22.02 13.74
N ASP A 433 31.16 -20.85 13.69
CA ASP A 433 31.83 -19.57 13.38
C ASP A 433 32.67 -19.02 14.53
N LYS A 434 32.38 -19.45 15.78
CA LYS A 434 33.09 -19.07 17.01
C LYS A 434 33.16 -17.55 17.24
N LYS A 435 32.09 -16.84 16.86
CA LYS A 435 31.90 -15.41 17.09
C LYS A 435 31.64 -15.13 18.57
N SER A 436 32.03 -13.96 19.03
CA SER A 436 31.71 -13.46 20.37
C SER A 436 30.22 -13.04 20.50
N PRO A 437 29.67 -12.93 21.72
CA PRO A 437 28.36 -12.32 21.92
C PRO A 437 28.32 -10.82 21.53
N PRO A 438 27.13 -10.27 21.23
CA PRO A 438 25.83 -10.96 21.14
C PRO A 438 25.67 -11.77 19.84
N PHE A 439 24.85 -12.82 19.88
CA PHE A 439 24.11 -13.25 18.69
C PHE A 439 22.80 -12.45 18.63
N GLU A 440 22.54 -11.77 17.50
CA GLU A 440 21.33 -10.95 17.31
C GLU A 440 20.56 -11.42 16.07
N ALA A 441 19.28 -11.76 16.26
CA ALA A 441 18.42 -12.32 15.21
C ALA A 441 16.96 -11.89 15.38
N VAL A 442 16.16 -12.08 14.31
CA VAL A 442 14.76 -11.72 14.21
C VAL A 442 13.96 -12.89 13.64
N VAL A 443 12.83 -13.18 14.27
CA VAL A 443 11.85 -14.19 13.86
C VAL A 443 10.57 -13.45 13.46
N ASP A 444 10.28 -13.48 12.16
CA ASP A 444 9.13 -12.83 11.53
C ASP A 444 8.01 -13.86 11.31
N VAL A 445 6.94 -13.78 12.11
CA VAL A 445 5.88 -14.80 12.14
C VAL A 445 4.52 -14.14 12.22
N ALA A 446 3.70 -14.41 11.20
CA ALA A 446 2.38 -13.83 10.98
C ALA A 446 1.47 -13.82 12.22
N THR A 447 0.70 -12.75 12.37
CA THR A 447 -0.06 -12.52 13.60
C THR A 447 -1.18 -13.56 13.79
N GLY A 448 -1.11 -14.30 14.90
CA GLY A 448 -2.05 -15.38 15.25
C GLY A 448 -1.51 -16.79 15.04
N VAL A 449 -0.29 -16.95 14.50
CA VAL A 449 0.36 -18.27 14.35
C VAL A 449 0.82 -18.81 15.71
N GLY A 450 1.58 -18.03 16.49
CA GLY A 450 1.86 -18.35 17.90
C GLY A 450 3.15 -17.81 18.56
N LYS A 451 3.53 -16.53 18.39
CA LYS A 451 4.80 -15.96 18.93
C LYS A 451 5.15 -16.37 20.39
N THR A 452 4.18 -16.38 21.31
CA THR A 452 4.41 -16.79 22.71
C THR A 452 4.89 -18.24 22.86
N PHE A 453 4.43 -19.14 21.99
CA PHE A 453 4.86 -20.55 22.01
C PHE A 453 6.31 -20.71 21.55
N ILE A 454 6.73 -19.92 20.55
CA ILE A 454 8.14 -19.87 20.11
C ILE A 454 9.02 -19.38 21.26
N LEU A 455 8.60 -18.33 21.96
CA LEU A 455 9.30 -17.79 23.14
C LEU A 455 9.38 -18.83 24.28
N ALA A 456 8.27 -19.50 24.62
CA ALA A 456 8.26 -20.51 25.67
C ALA A 456 9.14 -21.73 25.31
N ALA A 457 9.11 -22.18 24.06
CA ALA A 457 9.89 -23.32 23.59
C ALA A 457 11.39 -22.99 23.47
N ALA A 458 11.75 -21.76 23.10
CA ALA A 458 13.14 -21.29 23.09
C ALA A 458 13.70 -21.14 24.52
N ILE A 459 12.88 -20.71 25.50
CA ILE A 459 13.26 -20.76 26.93
C ILE A 459 13.46 -22.21 27.37
N GLU A 460 12.50 -23.10 27.09
CA GLU A 460 12.57 -24.52 27.45
C GLU A 460 13.84 -25.18 26.88
N PHE A 461 14.19 -24.91 25.61
CA PHE A 461 15.40 -25.42 24.98
C PHE A 461 16.66 -24.84 25.66
N LEU A 462 16.87 -23.53 25.60
CA LEU A 462 18.10 -22.89 26.09
C LEU A 462 18.32 -23.13 27.60
N ALA A 463 17.26 -23.35 28.38
CA ALA A 463 17.36 -23.67 29.79
C ALA A 463 18.00 -25.04 30.07
N THR A 464 17.73 -26.09 29.27
CA THR A 464 18.43 -27.38 29.46
C THR A 464 19.85 -27.39 28.87
N ASP A 465 20.22 -26.40 28.06
CA ASP A 465 21.61 -26.09 27.69
C ASP A 465 22.38 -25.33 28.78
N GLY A 466 21.74 -25.09 29.94
CA GLY A 466 22.36 -24.46 31.11
C GLY A 466 22.09 -22.95 31.26
N VAL A 467 21.35 -22.31 30.35
CA VAL A 467 20.92 -20.91 30.55
C VAL A 467 19.96 -20.83 31.74
N ARG A 468 20.13 -19.82 32.59
CA ARG A 468 19.31 -19.56 33.77
C ARG A 468 18.65 -18.19 33.72
N ASN A 469 19.20 -17.25 32.96
CA ASN A 469 18.74 -15.86 32.92
C ASN A 469 18.09 -15.51 31.58
N PHE A 470 16.76 -15.32 31.60
CA PHE A 470 15.98 -14.90 30.44
C PHE A 470 15.29 -13.57 30.72
N ALA A 471 15.28 -12.66 29.75
CA ALA A 471 14.49 -11.44 29.80
C ALA A 471 13.53 -11.35 28.60
N VAL A 472 12.32 -10.83 28.85
CA VAL A 472 11.35 -10.49 27.80
C VAL A 472 11.05 -9.01 27.90
N ILE A 473 11.56 -8.26 26.94
CA ILE A 473 11.33 -6.83 26.84
C ILE A 473 10.09 -6.61 25.97
N VAL A 474 9.21 -5.72 26.42
CA VAL A 474 7.95 -5.42 25.73
C VAL A 474 7.74 -3.89 25.56
N PRO A 475 7.05 -3.45 24.50
CA PRO A 475 6.82 -2.02 24.23
C PRO A 475 5.87 -1.35 25.24
N GLY A 476 5.04 -2.10 25.96
CA GLY A 476 4.06 -1.51 26.86
C GLY A 476 3.39 -2.47 27.84
N ARG A 477 2.71 -1.90 28.84
CA ARG A 477 2.19 -2.62 30.01
C ARG A 477 1.19 -3.74 29.67
N THR A 478 0.35 -3.57 28.64
CA THR A 478 -0.61 -4.59 28.20
C THR A 478 0.05 -5.88 27.71
N ILE A 479 1.20 -5.79 27.03
CA ILE A 479 1.98 -6.99 26.68
C ILE A 479 2.68 -7.56 27.92
N LEU A 480 3.17 -6.70 28.84
CA LEU A 480 3.80 -7.15 30.08
C LEU A 480 2.84 -8.03 30.90
N ASP A 481 1.65 -7.52 31.21
CA ASP A 481 0.68 -8.25 32.03
C ASP A 481 0.20 -9.54 31.35
N LYS A 482 0.03 -9.52 30.02
CA LYS A 482 -0.23 -10.73 29.21
C LYS A 482 0.90 -11.76 29.33
N THR A 483 2.16 -11.35 29.13
CA THR A 483 3.29 -12.28 29.15
C THR A 483 3.53 -12.82 30.57
N VAL A 484 3.39 -11.99 31.60
CA VAL A 484 3.35 -12.44 33.01
C VAL A 484 2.25 -13.50 33.19
N ALA A 485 1.04 -13.26 32.68
CA ALA A 485 -0.08 -14.18 32.79
C ALA A 485 0.12 -15.51 32.02
N ASN A 486 0.95 -15.52 30.97
CA ASN A 486 1.34 -16.73 30.23
C ASN A 486 2.38 -17.58 31.01
N PHE A 487 3.13 -16.97 31.92
CA PHE A 487 4.10 -17.65 32.81
C PHE A 487 3.69 -17.63 34.29
N THR A 488 2.40 -17.43 34.59
CA THR A 488 1.85 -17.48 35.95
C THR A 488 1.20 -18.85 36.21
N PRO A 489 1.60 -19.61 37.26
CA PRO A 489 0.98 -20.89 37.59
C PRO A 489 -0.53 -20.76 37.85
N GLY A 490 -1.33 -21.68 37.28
CA GLY A 490 -2.78 -21.73 37.49
C GLY A 490 -3.61 -20.66 36.75
N HIS A 491 -2.97 -19.75 36.00
CA HIS A 491 -3.70 -18.80 35.15
C HIS A 491 -4.25 -19.47 33.88
N ALA A 492 -5.44 -19.07 33.42
CA ALA A 492 -6.15 -19.74 32.32
C ALA A 492 -5.47 -19.62 30.93
N LYS A 493 -4.53 -18.69 30.76
CA LYS A 493 -3.69 -18.55 29.55
C LYS A 493 -2.22 -19.00 29.78
N SER A 494 -1.94 -19.71 30.88
CA SER A 494 -0.59 -20.16 31.25
C SER A 494 -0.07 -21.29 30.35
N LEU A 495 1.20 -21.21 29.94
CA LEU A 495 1.90 -22.25 29.18
C LEU A 495 2.68 -23.24 30.06
N LEU A 496 2.81 -22.96 31.37
CA LEU A 496 3.59 -23.75 32.33
C LEU A 496 3.09 -25.20 32.56
N SER A 497 1.96 -25.59 31.97
CA SER A 497 1.50 -26.98 31.96
C SER A 497 2.19 -27.87 30.92
N GLY A 498 2.78 -27.27 29.88
CA GLY A 498 3.57 -27.95 28.84
C GLY A 498 5.08 -27.75 28.95
N MET A 499 5.55 -27.09 30.01
CA MET A 499 6.98 -26.87 30.30
C MET A 499 7.43 -27.75 31.46
N ASP A 500 8.62 -28.34 31.33
CA ASP A 500 9.30 -29.02 32.43
C ASP A 500 10.09 -27.98 33.25
N VAL A 501 10.62 -26.96 32.57
CA VAL A 501 11.28 -25.81 33.19
C VAL A 501 10.22 -24.91 33.85
N ARG A 502 10.47 -24.52 35.10
CA ARG A 502 9.56 -23.64 35.87
C ARG A 502 10.23 -22.29 36.14
N PRO A 503 10.18 -21.35 35.17
CA PRO A 503 10.75 -20.03 35.34
C PRO A 503 10.04 -19.25 36.46
N VAL A 504 10.82 -18.58 37.31
CA VAL A 504 10.28 -17.59 38.26
C VAL A 504 10.17 -16.23 37.55
N VAL A 505 8.94 -15.71 37.48
CA VAL A 505 8.64 -14.43 36.82
C VAL A 505 9.00 -13.25 37.71
N ILE A 506 9.95 -12.43 37.24
CA ILE A 506 10.46 -11.25 37.93
C ILE A 506 10.13 -10.02 37.09
N THR A 507 9.56 -8.99 37.72
CA THR A 507 9.16 -7.74 37.03
C THR A 507 9.69 -6.51 37.76
N SER A 508 9.57 -5.34 37.12
CA SER A 508 9.88 -4.04 37.73
C SER A 508 9.09 -3.74 39.02
N ASP A 509 8.03 -4.50 39.30
CA ASP A 509 7.24 -4.41 40.52
C ASP A 509 7.68 -5.41 41.61
N THR A 510 8.14 -6.61 41.25
CA THR A 510 8.37 -7.73 42.19
C THR A 510 9.85 -7.99 42.54
N PHE A 511 10.82 -7.53 41.75
CA PHE A 511 12.24 -7.88 41.89
C PHE A 511 12.85 -7.63 43.28
N ALA A 512 12.38 -6.60 43.99
CA ALA A 512 12.89 -6.21 45.30
C ALA A 512 12.23 -6.99 46.48
N THR A 513 11.39 -7.99 46.21
CA THR A 513 10.76 -8.81 47.26
C THR A 513 11.70 -9.94 47.74
N PRO A 514 11.65 -10.38 49.02
CA PRO A 514 12.54 -11.42 49.52
C PRO A 514 12.45 -12.75 48.75
N ALA A 515 11.26 -13.12 48.27
CA ALA A 515 11.05 -14.33 47.48
C ALA A 515 11.72 -14.24 46.10
N MET A 516 11.59 -13.12 45.39
CA MET A 516 12.27 -12.92 44.11
C MET A 516 13.79 -12.75 44.31
N ARG A 517 14.24 -12.18 45.43
CA ARG A 517 15.67 -12.09 45.76
C ARG A 517 16.30 -13.48 45.90
N ALA A 518 15.69 -14.36 46.68
CA ALA A 518 16.13 -15.74 46.83
C ALA A 518 16.14 -16.49 45.49
N ALA A 519 15.14 -16.28 44.63
CA ALA A 519 15.09 -16.86 43.29
C ALA A 519 16.14 -16.28 42.31
N MET A 520 16.72 -15.10 42.57
CA MET A 520 17.85 -14.56 41.81
C MET A 520 19.20 -15.12 42.32
N ASP A 521 19.35 -15.35 43.64
CA ASP A 521 20.57 -15.92 44.24
C ASP A 521 20.73 -17.44 44.04
N ASP A 522 19.63 -18.15 43.80
CA ASP A 522 19.64 -19.58 43.45
C ASP A 522 20.22 -19.79 42.04
N PRO A 523 21.36 -20.49 41.85
CA PRO A 523 21.96 -20.68 40.53
C PRO A 523 21.20 -21.67 39.65
N ASP A 524 20.50 -22.65 40.23
CA ASP A 524 19.78 -23.70 39.49
C ASP A 524 18.40 -23.24 39.03
N GLN A 525 17.79 -22.28 39.75
CA GLN A 525 16.54 -21.66 39.35
C GLN A 525 16.66 -20.89 38.02
N VAL A 526 15.72 -21.13 37.10
CA VAL A 526 15.54 -20.31 35.88
C VAL A 526 14.74 -19.05 36.23
N LYS A 527 15.23 -17.87 35.85
CA LYS A 527 14.60 -16.56 36.08
C LYS A 527 14.08 -16.00 34.75
N LEU A 528 12.88 -15.44 34.79
CA LEU A 528 12.24 -14.80 33.63
C LEU A 528 11.88 -13.34 33.95
N PHE A 529 12.77 -12.44 33.51
CA PHE A 529 12.70 -11.01 33.72
C PHE A 529 11.76 -10.34 32.69
N ILE A 530 10.51 -10.03 33.06
CA ILE A 530 9.52 -9.41 32.16
C ILE A 530 9.40 -7.91 32.45
N PHE A 531 9.83 -7.06 31.51
CA PHE A 531 10.02 -5.62 31.70
C PHE A 531 9.53 -4.82 30.48
N THR A 532 8.94 -3.63 30.70
CA THR A 532 8.71 -2.72 29.57
C THR A 532 9.99 -1.98 29.24
N VAL A 533 10.22 -1.63 27.97
CA VAL A 533 11.45 -0.93 27.56
C VAL A 533 11.63 0.43 28.27
N GLN A 534 10.54 1.11 28.65
CA GLN A 534 10.58 2.37 29.42
C GLN A 534 10.88 2.18 30.92
N SER A 535 11.00 0.93 31.40
CA SER A 535 11.57 0.58 32.71
C SER A 535 13.07 0.29 32.65
N LEU A 536 13.65 0.18 31.46
CA LEU A 536 15.10 0.02 31.23
C LEU A 536 15.78 1.35 30.84
N ILE A 537 15.05 2.26 30.17
CA ILE A 537 15.54 3.60 29.84
C ILE A 537 15.80 4.45 31.11
N LYS A 538 16.72 5.43 30.96
CA LYS A 538 17.15 6.42 31.97
C LYS A 538 16.00 7.08 32.76
N PRO A 539 16.27 7.58 33.98
CA PRO A 539 15.30 7.60 35.08
C PRO A 539 14.25 8.74 35.05
N ASP A 540 13.62 8.98 33.90
CA ASP A 540 12.52 9.93 33.77
C ASP A 540 11.21 9.35 34.34
N THR A 541 10.99 8.05 34.18
CA THR A 541 9.80 7.34 34.67
C THR A 541 9.95 6.82 36.11
N LYS A 542 8.82 6.66 36.83
CA LYS A 542 8.79 6.05 38.18
C LYS A 542 9.31 4.60 38.20
N SER A 543 9.22 3.88 37.07
CA SER A 543 9.73 2.50 36.97
C SER A 543 11.22 2.44 36.66
N GLY A 544 11.72 3.25 35.70
CA GLY A 544 13.15 3.41 35.45
C GLY A 544 13.93 3.88 36.68
N ARG A 545 13.31 4.73 37.52
CA ARG A 545 13.84 5.13 38.84
C ARG A 545 13.94 3.98 39.87
N ARG A 546 13.32 2.81 39.64
CA ARG A 546 13.44 1.63 40.52
C ARG A 546 14.55 0.71 40.05
N THR A 547 14.60 0.43 38.75
CA THR A 547 15.62 -0.44 38.12
C THR A 547 17.02 0.17 38.18
N HIS A 548 17.14 1.49 37.96
CA HIS A 548 18.40 2.24 38.06
C HIS A 548 18.76 2.72 39.47
N LYS A 549 17.94 2.41 40.50
CA LYS A 549 18.29 2.70 41.89
C LYS A 549 19.04 1.53 42.52
N PHE A 550 20.11 1.85 43.25
CA PHE A 550 20.87 0.94 44.11
C PHE A 550 19.96 0.18 45.09
N GLN A 551 20.18 -1.13 45.22
CA GLN A 551 19.45 -2.03 46.10
C GLN A 551 20.44 -2.71 47.06
N GLU A 552 20.28 -2.49 48.36
CA GLU A 552 21.17 -3.04 49.39
C GLU A 552 21.30 -4.57 49.35
N GLY A 553 20.24 -5.27 48.93
CA GLY A 553 20.24 -6.73 48.79
C GLY A 553 20.97 -7.27 47.54
N LEU A 554 21.18 -6.45 46.51
CA LEU A 554 21.96 -6.82 45.30
C LEU A 554 23.40 -6.29 45.38
N GLY A 555 23.66 -5.25 46.16
CA GLY A 555 24.96 -4.55 46.18
C GLY A 555 25.15 -3.55 45.05
N GLU A 556 24.14 -3.39 44.17
CA GLU A 556 24.18 -2.51 42.99
C GLU A 556 22.75 -2.11 42.55
N ALA A 557 22.62 -1.45 41.40
CA ALA A 557 21.31 -1.19 40.76
C ALA A 557 20.85 -2.42 39.96
N PHE A 558 19.53 -2.69 39.94
CA PHE A 558 19.00 -3.88 39.25
C PHE A 558 19.29 -3.89 37.73
N TYR A 559 19.41 -2.73 37.08
CA TYR A 559 19.87 -2.66 35.69
C TYR A 559 21.32 -3.15 35.55
N GLY A 560 22.23 -2.74 36.45
CA GLY A 560 23.62 -3.20 36.49
C GLY A 560 23.72 -4.70 36.75
N HIS A 561 22.87 -5.22 37.64
CA HIS A 561 22.77 -6.66 37.90
C HIS A 561 22.47 -7.45 36.62
N LEU A 562 21.51 -6.99 35.79
CA LEU A 562 21.24 -7.62 34.49
C LEU A 562 22.44 -7.50 33.52
N GLN A 563 23.16 -6.38 33.52
CA GLN A 563 24.37 -6.20 32.71
C GLN A 563 25.54 -7.12 33.11
N GLY A 564 25.48 -7.74 34.29
CA GLY A 564 26.48 -8.69 34.79
C GLY A 564 26.17 -10.18 34.54
N LEU A 565 25.06 -10.51 33.87
CA LEU A 565 24.62 -11.89 33.64
C LEU A 565 25.17 -12.45 32.32
N GLU A 566 26.30 -13.15 32.38
CA GLU A 566 27.02 -13.67 31.19
C GLU A 566 26.20 -14.60 30.28
N ASP A 567 25.15 -15.25 30.81
CA ASP A 567 24.26 -16.14 30.06
C ASP A 567 22.98 -15.47 29.54
N LEU A 568 22.77 -14.18 29.79
CA LEU A 568 21.48 -13.49 29.59
C LEU A 568 20.95 -13.60 28.15
N VAL A 569 19.80 -14.27 28.01
CA VAL A 569 19.03 -14.35 26.76
C VAL A 569 17.90 -13.33 26.80
N VAL A 570 17.82 -12.45 25.79
CA VAL A 570 16.80 -11.40 25.69
C VAL A 570 15.88 -11.65 24.49
N PHE A 571 14.58 -11.71 24.75
CA PHE A 571 13.53 -11.64 23.73
C PHE A 571 12.97 -10.22 23.67
N ALA A 572 12.91 -9.63 22.48
CA ALA A 572 12.25 -8.35 22.22
C ALA A 572 10.93 -8.59 21.48
N ASP A 573 9.81 -8.68 22.22
CA ASP A 573 8.48 -8.85 21.61
C ASP A 573 8.00 -7.52 21.02
N GLU A 574 7.45 -7.60 19.80
CA GLU A 574 7.27 -6.49 18.86
C GLU A 574 8.55 -5.72 18.53
N HIS A 575 9.59 -6.47 18.16
CA HIS A 575 10.93 -5.98 17.82
C HIS A 575 10.97 -4.75 16.89
N HIS A 576 10.00 -4.60 15.99
CA HIS A 576 9.93 -3.46 15.08
C HIS A 576 9.79 -2.10 15.79
N THR A 577 9.25 -2.07 17.03
CA THR A 577 9.12 -0.86 17.86
C THR A 577 10.46 -0.36 18.43
N TYR A 578 11.49 -1.21 18.46
CA TYR A 578 12.78 -0.94 19.12
C TYR A 578 13.77 -0.19 18.23
N TYR A 579 13.40 0.13 16.98
CA TYR A 579 14.30 0.76 16.02
C TYR A 579 14.64 2.24 16.29
N SER A 580 14.10 2.83 17.37
CA SER A 580 14.59 4.13 17.85
C SER A 580 15.98 3.95 18.51
N PRO A 581 16.89 4.93 18.40
CA PRO A 581 18.21 4.82 19.03
C PRO A 581 18.14 4.54 20.54
N SER A 582 17.18 5.15 21.26
CA SER A 582 17.04 4.97 22.71
C SER A 582 16.40 3.65 23.12
N PHE A 583 15.50 3.07 22.31
CA PHE A 583 14.93 1.74 22.59
C PHE A 583 15.93 0.63 22.24
N SER A 584 16.62 0.73 21.08
CA SER A 584 17.66 -0.21 20.67
C SER A 584 18.82 -0.22 21.67
N GLN A 585 19.32 0.96 22.05
CA GLN A 585 20.42 1.08 23.00
C GLN A 585 20.06 0.49 24.38
N ALA A 586 18.89 0.80 24.95
CA ALA A 586 18.52 0.32 26.29
C ALA A 586 18.41 -1.22 26.40
N VAL A 587 18.26 -1.93 25.27
CA VAL A 587 18.26 -3.39 25.17
C VAL A 587 19.68 -3.93 24.89
N ARG A 588 20.44 -3.32 23.98
CA ARG A 588 21.81 -3.78 23.65
C ARG A 588 22.83 -3.46 24.76
N ASP A 589 22.64 -2.38 25.50
CA ASP A 589 23.44 -2.02 26.69
C ASP A 589 23.28 -3.03 27.85
N LEU A 590 22.35 -4.00 27.77
CA LEU A 590 22.29 -5.15 28.70
C LEU A 590 23.42 -6.18 28.47
N HIS A 591 24.21 -6.04 27.40
CA HIS A 591 25.24 -7.00 26.96
C HIS A 591 24.72 -8.46 26.87
N PRO A 592 23.57 -8.72 26.22
CA PRO A 592 22.98 -10.05 26.18
C PRO A 592 23.88 -11.04 25.45
N ARG A 593 23.84 -12.31 25.88
CA ARG A 593 24.41 -13.42 25.12
C ARG A 593 23.64 -13.58 23.80
N VAL A 594 22.32 -13.68 23.87
CA VAL A 594 21.43 -13.85 22.71
C VAL A 594 20.35 -12.78 22.74
N LEU A 595 20.09 -12.14 21.59
CA LEU A 595 19.00 -11.19 21.40
C LEU A 595 18.11 -11.67 20.24
N ILE A 596 16.87 -12.06 20.56
CA ILE A 596 15.88 -12.55 19.59
C ILE A 596 14.71 -11.57 19.52
N GLY A 597 14.58 -10.88 18.39
CA GLY A 597 13.40 -10.07 18.08
C GLY A 597 12.23 -10.92 17.60
N LEU A 598 11.06 -10.79 18.21
CA LEU A 598 9.83 -11.48 17.79
C LEU A 598 8.81 -10.46 17.25
N THR A 599 8.36 -10.59 16.00
CA THR A 599 7.28 -9.75 15.45
C THR A 599 6.62 -10.38 14.23
N ALA A 600 5.64 -9.69 13.65
CA ALA A 600 4.98 -10.04 12.38
C ALA A 600 5.15 -8.93 11.30
N THR A 601 5.90 -7.88 11.62
CA THR A 601 6.16 -6.74 10.75
C THR A 601 7.56 -6.18 11.04
N PRO A 602 8.66 -6.88 10.67
CA PRO A 602 10.03 -6.40 10.89
C PRO A 602 10.19 -5.00 10.32
N HIS A 603 10.89 -4.13 11.05
CA HIS A 603 11.09 -2.76 10.62
C HIS A 603 11.94 -2.74 9.34
N ARG A 604 11.63 -1.86 8.38
CA ARG A 604 12.27 -1.78 7.06
C ARG A 604 13.81 -1.67 7.06
N ASN A 605 14.42 -1.29 8.18
CA ASN A 605 15.87 -1.19 8.34
C ASN A 605 16.51 -2.46 8.96
N THR A 606 15.72 -3.50 9.29
CA THR A 606 16.22 -4.78 9.81
C THR A 606 17.08 -5.48 8.75
N PRO A 607 18.36 -5.81 9.05
CA PRO A 607 19.23 -6.55 8.13
C PRO A 607 18.61 -7.91 7.77
N ARG A 608 18.65 -8.31 6.49
CA ARG A 608 18.01 -9.56 6.02
C ARG A 608 18.68 -10.81 6.57
N ASP A 609 19.99 -10.74 6.77
CA ASP A 609 20.83 -11.73 7.43
C ASP A 609 20.47 -11.93 8.91
N GLN A 610 19.84 -10.96 9.58
CA GLN A 610 19.29 -11.15 10.91
C GLN A 610 17.91 -11.83 10.90
N ILE A 611 17.19 -11.92 9.78
CA ILE A 611 15.85 -12.56 9.72
C ILE A 611 16.01 -14.07 9.50
N ILE A 612 16.30 -14.79 10.59
CA ILE A 612 16.60 -16.24 10.57
C ILE A 612 15.37 -17.12 10.29
N TYR A 613 14.17 -16.61 10.56
CA TYR A 613 12.92 -17.29 10.23
C TYR A 613 11.87 -16.30 9.73
N GLN A 614 11.18 -16.65 8.64
CA GLN A 614 10.07 -15.87 8.08
C GLN A 614 8.89 -16.80 7.71
N TYR A 615 7.73 -16.54 8.30
CA TYR A 615 6.47 -17.24 8.01
C TYR A 615 5.32 -16.23 7.80
N PRO A 616 5.01 -15.88 6.54
CA PRO A 616 4.10 -14.77 6.20
C PRO A 616 2.62 -15.15 6.31
N LEU A 617 1.73 -14.14 6.39
CA LEU A 617 0.28 -14.34 6.54
C LEU A 617 -0.34 -15.21 5.42
N ALA A 618 0.16 -15.13 4.19
CA ALA A 618 -0.29 -16.00 3.10
C ALA A 618 -0.10 -17.50 3.45
N ALA A 619 1.03 -17.87 4.03
CA ALA A 619 1.30 -19.23 4.47
C ALA A 619 0.34 -19.67 5.59
N ALA A 620 0.12 -18.79 6.58
CA ALA A 620 -0.80 -19.04 7.68
C ALA A 620 -2.25 -19.29 7.21
N ILE A 621 -2.70 -18.58 6.16
CA ILE A 621 -4.03 -18.77 5.54
C ILE A 621 -4.07 -20.07 4.74
N ALA A 622 -3.08 -20.33 3.88
CA ALA A 622 -3.04 -21.53 3.04
C ALA A 622 -2.95 -22.84 3.85
N GLU A 623 -2.28 -22.79 5.01
CA GLU A 623 -2.17 -23.90 5.97
C GLU A 623 -3.26 -23.88 7.04
N ARG A 624 -4.26 -22.99 6.91
CA ARG A 624 -5.47 -22.91 7.76
C ARG A 624 -5.17 -22.75 9.26
N LEU A 625 -4.10 -22.01 9.60
CA LEU A 625 -3.71 -21.70 10.99
C LEU A 625 -4.38 -20.44 11.55
N VAL A 626 -4.91 -19.59 10.66
CA VAL A 626 -5.67 -18.36 10.92
C VAL A 626 -6.94 -18.28 10.06
N LYS A 627 -7.93 -17.48 10.46
CA LYS A 627 -9.14 -17.19 9.66
C LYS A 627 -8.74 -16.61 8.29
N THR A 628 -9.51 -16.92 7.24
CA THR A 628 -9.32 -16.28 5.93
C THR A 628 -9.93 -14.86 5.94
N PRO A 629 -9.17 -13.80 5.62
CA PRO A 629 -9.71 -12.44 5.53
C PRO A 629 -10.55 -12.26 4.25
N VAL A 630 -11.71 -11.62 4.40
CA VAL A 630 -12.70 -11.39 3.33
C VAL A 630 -12.96 -9.90 3.22
N LEU A 631 -12.65 -9.30 2.07
CA LEU A 631 -13.03 -7.93 1.78
C LEU A 631 -14.52 -7.88 1.44
N VAL A 632 -15.24 -6.95 2.08
CA VAL A 632 -16.68 -6.75 1.86
C VAL A 632 -16.96 -5.34 1.37
N GLY A 633 -17.73 -5.23 0.29
CA GLY A 633 -18.16 -3.95 -0.26
C GLY A 633 -19.46 -4.01 -1.06
N ARG A 634 -19.97 -2.83 -1.41
CA ARG A 634 -21.25 -2.61 -2.11
C ARG A 634 -21.03 -2.19 -3.56
N LYS A 635 -22.02 -2.39 -4.43
CA LYS A 635 -22.02 -1.91 -5.84
C LYS A 635 -22.55 -0.47 -5.97
N ASP A 636 -23.17 0.06 -4.92
CA ASP A 636 -23.93 1.33 -4.90
C ASP A 636 -23.12 2.54 -4.37
N ASP A 637 -21.80 2.40 -4.20
CA ASP A 637 -20.84 3.46 -3.80
C ASP A 637 -21.19 4.24 -2.52
N ARG A 638 -22.05 3.71 -1.64
CA ARG A 638 -22.42 4.38 -0.38
C ARG A 638 -21.28 4.37 0.63
N THR A 639 -20.88 5.55 1.07
CA THR A 639 -19.74 5.75 1.97
C THR A 639 -20.12 6.12 3.41
N ASP A 640 -21.40 6.26 3.76
CA ASP A 640 -21.80 6.74 5.09
C ASP A 640 -21.51 5.72 6.22
N PRO A 641 -21.16 6.17 7.44
CA PRO A 641 -20.90 5.29 8.58
C PRO A 641 -22.08 4.39 8.96
N ARG A 642 -23.32 4.88 8.84
CA ARG A 642 -24.51 4.18 9.31
C ARG A 642 -24.77 2.92 8.48
N THR A 643 -24.74 3.02 7.16
CA THR A 643 -24.82 1.88 6.23
C THR A 643 -23.73 0.84 6.54
N LYS A 644 -22.47 1.27 6.75
CA LYS A 644 -21.34 0.37 7.02
C LYS A 644 -21.45 -0.37 8.35
N LEU A 645 -21.95 0.28 9.39
CA LEU A 645 -22.21 -0.34 10.70
C LEU A 645 -23.36 -1.35 10.62
N LEU A 646 -24.41 -1.07 9.83
CA LEU A 646 -25.50 -2.04 9.56
C LEU A 646 -25.03 -3.25 8.77
N ASP A 647 -24.22 -3.05 7.72
CA ASP A 647 -23.64 -4.14 6.91
C ASP A 647 -22.73 -5.04 7.78
N GLY A 648 -21.96 -4.45 8.71
CA GLY A 648 -21.15 -5.19 9.68
C GLY A 648 -21.96 -5.96 10.73
N ILE A 649 -23.03 -5.36 11.25
CA ILE A 649 -23.99 -6.04 12.13
C ILE A 649 -24.65 -7.22 11.40
N ARG A 650 -25.04 -7.05 10.13
CA ARG A 650 -25.69 -8.12 9.35
C ARG A 650 -24.79 -9.35 9.19
N LEU A 651 -23.49 -9.14 8.99
CA LEU A 651 -22.50 -10.22 8.95
C LEU A 651 -22.28 -10.86 10.33
N LEU A 652 -22.36 -10.07 11.41
CA LEU A 652 -22.25 -10.56 12.78
C LEU A 652 -23.45 -11.45 13.17
N GLU A 653 -24.68 -11.02 12.86
CA GLU A 653 -25.92 -11.78 13.05
C GLU A 653 -25.88 -13.13 12.33
N LEU A 654 -25.44 -13.14 11.06
CA LEU A 654 -25.32 -14.36 10.27
C LEU A 654 -24.34 -15.35 10.91
N LYS A 655 -23.19 -14.85 11.38
CA LYS A 655 -22.20 -15.65 12.11
C LYS A 655 -22.74 -16.17 13.45
N GLU A 656 -23.48 -15.35 14.21
CA GLU A 656 -24.17 -15.80 15.43
C GLU A 656 -25.17 -16.93 15.14
N GLN A 657 -26.03 -16.77 14.13
CA GLN A 657 -27.05 -17.76 13.76
C GLN A 657 -26.45 -19.09 13.30
N VAL A 658 -25.48 -19.06 12.38
CA VAL A 658 -24.84 -20.28 11.86
C VAL A 658 -24.03 -20.99 12.96
N MET A 659 -23.34 -20.24 13.82
CA MET A 659 -22.55 -20.81 14.93
C MET A 659 -23.43 -21.37 16.04
N ALA A 660 -24.60 -20.76 16.31
CA ALA A 660 -25.61 -21.30 17.20
C ALA A 660 -26.27 -22.57 16.63
N SER A 661 -26.39 -22.69 15.30
CA SER A 661 -26.83 -23.94 14.68
C SER A 661 -25.78 -25.04 14.85
N TRP A 662 -24.56 -24.80 14.39
CA TRP A 662 -23.45 -25.77 14.41
C TRP A 662 -23.17 -26.33 15.82
N ARG A 663 -23.26 -25.51 16.88
CA ARG A 663 -23.07 -25.99 18.26
C ARG A 663 -24.10 -27.03 18.73
N ARG A 664 -25.34 -26.98 18.22
CA ARG A 664 -26.38 -27.97 18.57
C ARG A 664 -26.05 -29.37 18.04
N GLU A 665 -25.14 -29.44 17.06
CA GLU A 665 -24.66 -30.67 16.44
C GLU A 665 -23.25 -31.05 16.93
N SER A 666 -22.37 -30.08 17.19
CA SER A 666 -20.96 -30.31 17.53
C SER A 666 -20.65 -30.39 19.04
N GLY A 667 -21.50 -29.87 19.92
CA GLY A 667 -21.30 -29.91 21.38
C GLY A 667 -20.14 -29.06 21.92
N ILE A 668 -19.55 -28.19 21.09
CA ILE A 668 -18.37 -27.37 21.42
C ILE A 668 -18.77 -26.13 22.25
N ALA A 669 -17.87 -25.69 23.12
CA ALA A 669 -18.06 -24.55 24.02
C ALA A 669 -18.47 -23.25 23.29
N PRO A 670 -19.35 -22.42 23.90
CA PRO A 670 -19.86 -21.22 23.27
C PRO A 670 -18.82 -20.11 23.09
N VAL A 671 -18.72 -19.59 21.85
CA VAL A 671 -17.88 -18.46 21.44
C VAL A 671 -18.77 -17.32 20.99
N THR A 672 -18.72 -16.17 21.64
CA THR A 672 -19.59 -15.02 21.32
C THR A 672 -18.96 -14.14 20.23
N PRO A 673 -19.48 -14.04 19.00
CA PRO A 673 -18.87 -13.24 17.92
C PRO A 673 -18.85 -11.74 18.24
N ILE A 674 -17.78 -11.06 17.83
CA ILE A 674 -17.61 -9.61 18.02
C ILE A 674 -17.24 -8.90 16.72
N MET A 675 -17.84 -7.72 16.49
CA MET A 675 -17.39 -6.74 15.51
C MET A 675 -16.41 -5.75 16.16
N LEU A 676 -15.21 -5.60 15.60
CA LEU A 676 -14.27 -4.55 15.95
C LEU A 676 -14.48 -3.35 15.00
N VAL A 677 -14.80 -2.18 15.56
CA VAL A 677 -14.87 -0.92 14.80
C VAL A 677 -13.61 -0.09 15.06
N ILE A 678 -12.91 0.30 13.99
CA ILE A 678 -11.67 1.07 14.04
C ILE A 678 -11.96 2.52 13.66
N ALA A 679 -11.95 3.39 14.65
CA ALA A 679 -12.14 4.83 14.49
C ALA A 679 -10.81 5.55 14.17
N PRO A 680 -10.85 6.70 13.47
CA PRO A 680 -9.70 7.59 13.32
C PRO A 680 -9.42 8.44 14.58
N SER A 681 -10.45 8.87 15.32
CA SER A 681 -10.35 9.79 16.47
C SER A 681 -11.32 9.42 17.59
N ILE A 682 -11.17 10.04 18.78
CA ILE A 682 -12.06 9.80 19.93
C ILE A 682 -13.49 10.29 19.61
N ALA A 683 -13.63 11.50 19.07
CA ALA A 683 -14.92 12.03 18.63
C ALA A 683 -15.62 11.14 17.58
N GLU A 684 -14.87 10.45 16.72
CA GLU A 684 -15.43 9.50 15.75
C GLU A 684 -15.81 8.16 16.39
N ALA A 685 -15.10 7.70 17.42
CA ALA A 685 -15.57 6.57 18.24
C ALA A 685 -16.84 6.91 19.03
N ASP A 686 -16.91 8.10 19.59
CA ASP A 686 -18.11 8.59 20.29
C ASP A 686 -19.29 8.73 19.31
N LEU A 687 -19.04 9.19 18.08
CA LEU A 687 -20.03 9.22 17.00
C LEU A 687 -20.49 7.81 16.58
N ILE A 688 -19.57 6.85 16.43
CA ILE A 688 -19.94 5.43 16.18
C ILE A 688 -20.83 4.90 17.30
N THR A 689 -20.42 5.08 18.55
CA THR A 689 -21.16 4.59 19.72
C THR A 689 -22.52 5.29 19.83
N ALA A 690 -22.63 6.57 19.48
CA ALA A 690 -23.91 7.27 19.37
C ALA A 690 -24.79 6.75 18.22
N ILE A 691 -24.22 6.45 17.05
CA ILE A 691 -24.96 5.85 15.92
C ILE A 691 -25.48 4.46 16.27
N VAL A 692 -24.70 3.64 16.99
CA VAL A 692 -25.12 2.29 17.39
C VAL A 692 -26.07 2.31 18.62
N GLY A 693 -25.97 3.35 19.45
CA GLY A 693 -26.87 3.61 20.60
C GLY A 693 -28.23 4.22 20.24
N ASP A 694 -28.43 4.67 19.00
CA ASP A 694 -29.67 5.25 18.49
C ASP A 694 -30.78 4.17 18.36
N PRO A 695 -31.95 4.31 19.00
CA PRO A 695 -33.05 3.34 18.87
C PRO A 695 -33.54 3.12 17.43
N SER A 696 -33.37 4.10 16.54
CA SER A 696 -33.69 3.98 15.11
C SER A 696 -32.60 3.24 14.30
N PHE A 697 -31.49 2.87 14.94
CA PHE A 697 -30.42 2.09 14.34
C PHE A 697 -30.54 0.62 14.75
N ALA A 698 -30.62 -0.28 13.76
CA ALA A 698 -30.81 -1.72 13.96
C ALA A 698 -31.97 -2.09 14.91
N GLU A 699 -33.01 -1.24 15.01
CA GLU A 699 -34.15 -1.37 15.94
C GLU A 699 -33.71 -1.39 17.42
N GLY A 700 -32.65 -0.65 17.77
CA GLY A 700 -32.11 -0.54 19.13
C GLY A 700 -31.39 -1.79 19.64
N ARG A 701 -31.37 -2.89 18.87
CA ARG A 701 -30.92 -4.24 19.29
C ARG A 701 -29.44 -4.35 19.67
N TYR A 702 -28.66 -3.28 19.53
CA TYR A 702 -27.22 -3.20 19.84
C TYR A 702 -26.84 -2.05 20.77
N ALA A 703 -27.79 -1.22 21.23
CA ALA A 703 -27.49 0.00 21.98
C ALA A 703 -26.78 -0.27 23.32
N ASP A 704 -27.06 -1.40 23.95
CA ASP A 704 -26.43 -1.89 25.20
C ASP A 704 -25.16 -2.75 24.97
N LYS A 705 -24.76 -2.98 23.71
CA LYS A 705 -23.76 -4.01 23.32
C LYS A 705 -22.47 -3.40 22.76
N VAL A 706 -22.22 -2.12 23.03
CA VAL A 706 -21.04 -1.38 22.56
C VAL A 706 -20.03 -1.18 23.70
N LEU A 707 -18.76 -1.49 23.44
CA LEU A 707 -17.63 -1.22 24.34
C LEU A 707 -16.65 -0.26 23.64
N THR A 708 -16.56 0.99 24.10
CA THR A 708 -15.62 1.99 23.56
C THR A 708 -14.26 1.91 24.28
N VAL A 709 -13.15 1.85 23.52
CA VAL A 709 -11.78 1.70 24.06
C VAL A 709 -10.80 2.69 23.41
N HIS A 710 -10.44 3.72 24.17
CA HIS A 710 -9.52 4.80 23.80
C HIS A 710 -8.51 5.10 24.94
N SER A 711 -7.70 6.15 24.81
CA SER A 711 -6.57 6.47 25.71
C SER A 711 -6.97 6.72 27.16
N ASN A 712 -8.22 7.12 27.37
CA ASN A 712 -8.78 7.53 28.65
C ASN A 712 -9.92 6.56 29.07
N ALA A 713 -9.96 5.36 28.49
CA ALA A 713 -10.94 4.34 28.87
C ALA A 713 -10.74 3.95 30.35
N PRO A 714 -11.81 3.95 31.18
CA PRO A 714 -11.72 3.62 32.59
C PRO A 714 -11.41 2.14 32.85
N ASP A 715 -10.96 1.82 34.05
CA ASP A 715 -10.46 0.49 34.43
C ASP A 715 -11.52 -0.62 34.30
N ASP A 716 -12.81 -0.29 34.40
CA ASP A 716 -13.93 -1.20 34.20
C ASP A 716 -14.15 -1.55 32.72
N ALA A 717 -13.96 -0.60 31.80
CA ALA A 717 -13.96 -0.85 30.36
C ALA A 717 -12.76 -1.72 29.94
N LEU A 718 -11.60 -1.55 30.59
CA LEU A 718 -10.44 -2.45 30.42
C LEU A 718 -10.70 -3.84 31.03
N ALA A 719 -11.30 -3.92 32.21
CA ALA A 719 -11.70 -5.20 32.82
C ALA A 719 -12.86 -5.89 32.08
N ALA A 720 -13.64 -5.17 31.26
CA ALA A 720 -14.59 -5.74 30.32
C ALA A 720 -13.90 -6.29 29.07
N LEU A 721 -12.90 -5.56 28.55
CA LEU A 721 -12.11 -5.94 27.38
C LEU A 721 -11.42 -7.31 27.52
N ASP A 722 -10.90 -7.62 28.72
CA ASP A 722 -10.29 -8.92 29.03
C ASP A 722 -11.30 -10.08 29.18
N ARG A 723 -12.58 -9.76 29.42
CA ARG A 723 -13.66 -10.75 29.59
C ARG A 723 -14.48 -11.00 28.33
N LEU A 724 -14.14 -10.37 27.20
CA LEU A 724 -14.89 -10.51 25.95
C LEU A 724 -14.97 -11.93 25.38
N GLU A 725 -14.04 -12.82 25.74
CA GLU A 725 -14.07 -14.24 25.36
C GLU A 725 -15.00 -15.09 26.23
N GLN A 726 -15.53 -14.55 27.34
CA GLN A 726 -16.47 -15.26 28.21
C GLN A 726 -17.86 -15.36 27.53
N PRO A 727 -18.56 -16.51 27.58
CA PRO A 727 -19.85 -16.68 26.94
C PRO A 727 -20.91 -15.66 27.37
N GLU A 728 -20.86 -15.25 28.63
CA GLU A 728 -21.81 -14.35 29.30
C GLU A 728 -21.56 -12.85 29.00
N ASN A 729 -20.54 -12.53 28.19
CA ASN A 729 -20.20 -11.16 27.79
C ASN A 729 -21.40 -10.45 27.09
N PRO A 730 -21.85 -9.27 27.56
CA PRO A 730 -22.94 -8.52 26.93
C PRO A 730 -22.52 -7.86 25.61
N PHE A 731 -21.25 -7.49 25.45
CA PHE A 731 -20.79 -6.70 24.32
C PHE A 731 -20.73 -7.52 23.02
N ARG A 732 -21.02 -6.87 21.90
CA ARG A 732 -20.94 -7.40 20.52
C ARG A 732 -20.15 -6.51 19.59
N ILE A 733 -19.99 -5.23 19.93
CA ILE A 733 -19.31 -4.23 19.13
C ILE A 733 -18.25 -3.56 20.00
N VAL A 734 -16.98 -3.63 19.59
CA VAL A 734 -15.87 -2.98 20.29
C VAL A 734 -15.38 -1.83 19.41
N VAL A 735 -15.50 -0.59 19.87
CA VAL A 735 -15.10 0.60 19.13
C VAL A 735 -13.76 1.08 19.65
N SER A 736 -12.74 1.24 18.80
CA SER A 736 -11.40 1.64 19.25
C SER A 736 -10.69 2.69 18.41
N VAL A 737 -9.93 3.53 19.11
CA VAL A 737 -9.19 4.70 18.59
C VAL A 737 -7.68 4.47 18.72
N GLY A 738 -7.11 3.58 17.92
CA GLY A 738 -5.66 3.29 17.96
C GLY A 738 -5.13 2.81 19.32
N MET A 739 -6.02 2.34 20.20
CA MET A 739 -5.76 2.18 21.64
C MET A 739 -6.06 0.79 22.19
N LEU A 740 -6.64 -0.09 21.37
CA LEU A 740 -6.31 -1.50 21.45
C LEU A 740 -4.83 -1.64 21.08
N LYS A 741 -4.00 -1.57 22.12
CA LYS A 741 -2.54 -1.71 22.09
C LYS A 741 -2.16 -3.05 21.46
N GLU A 742 -0.94 -3.10 20.97
CA GLU A 742 -0.25 -4.37 20.71
C GLU A 742 -0.40 -5.31 21.93
N GLY A 743 -0.60 -6.58 21.66
CA GLY A 743 -0.85 -7.60 22.67
C GLY A 743 -2.31 -8.01 22.89
N TRP A 744 -3.33 -7.20 22.55
CA TRP A 744 -4.74 -7.58 22.77
C TRP A 744 -5.07 -8.93 22.10
N ASP A 745 -5.54 -9.88 22.91
CA ASP A 745 -5.61 -11.30 22.56
C ASP A 745 -6.98 -11.91 22.87
N VAL A 746 -7.87 -11.73 21.90
CA VAL A 746 -9.19 -12.36 21.82
C VAL A 746 -9.30 -13.11 20.50
N LYS A 747 -9.97 -14.27 20.50
CA LYS A 747 -10.15 -15.11 19.31
C LYS A 747 -11.48 -14.88 18.57
N ASN A 748 -12.43 -14.25 19.25
CA ASN A 748 -13.84 -14.14 18.83
C ASN A 748 -14.20 -12.90 18.01
N VAL A 749 -13.23 -12.05 17.66
CA VAL A 749 -13.43 -11.00 16.63
C VAL A 749 -13.63 -11.66 15.27
N TYR A 750 -14.72 -11.27 14.58
CA TYR A 750 -15.25 -11.92 13.38
C TYR A 750 -15.61 -10.96 12.24
N VAL A 751 -15.77 -9.68 12.57
CA VAL A 751 -15.97 -8.57 11.61
C VAL A 751 -15.04 -7.43 12.04
N ILE A 752 -14.36 -6.78 11.10
CA ILE A 752 -13.62 -5.54 11.30
C ILE A 752 -14.24 -4.49 10.39
N ALA A 753 -14.73 -3.39 10.95
CA ALA A 753 -15.23 -2.24 10.19
C ALA A 753 -14.36 -1.02 10.51
N SER A 754 -13.84 -0.32 9.49
CA SER A 754 -13.06 0.90 9.73
C SER A 754 -13.77 2.13 9.18
N LEU A 755 -13.74 3.21 9.96
CA LEU A 755 -14.11 4.55 9.50
C LEU A 755 -12.89 5.39 9.05
N ARG A 756 -11.73 4.76 8.84
CA ARG A 756 -10.53 5.45 8.31
C ARG A 756 -10.63 5.58 6.80
N ALA A 757 -10.10 6.69 6.25
CA ALA A 757 -10.17 7.02 4.83
C ALA A 757 -9.37 6.08 3.89
N SER A 758 -8.65 5.10 4.45
CA SER A 758 -7.75 4.20 3.74
C SER A 758 -7.92 2.77 4.26
N VAL A 759 -8.25 1.85 3.36
CA VAL A 759 -8.38 0.42 3.65
C VAL A 759 -7.02 -0.26 3.76
N SER A 760 -6.03 0.30 3.06
CA SER A 760 -4.61 -0.03 3.16
C SER A 760 -4.12 -0.12 4.61
N ASP A 761 -4.55 0.84 5.44
CA ASP A 761 -4.17 0.94 6.86
C ASP A 761 -4.74 -0.22 7.68
N ILE A 762 -5.94 -0.70 7.31
CA ILE A 762 -6.64 -1.83 7.96
C ILE A 762 -5.98 -3.17 7.59
N LEU A 763 -5.49 -3.27 6.35
CA LEU A 763 -4.90 -4.50 5.81
C LEU A 763 -3.50 -4.80 6.34
N THR A 764 -2.89 -3.87 7.08
CA THR A 764 -1.66 -4.13 7.84
C THR A 764 -1.82 -5.34 8.77
N GLU A 765 -0.81 -6.22 8.83
CA GLU A 765 -0.82 -7.42 9.69
C GLU A 765 -1.16 -7.11 11.16
N GLN A 766 -0.65 -5.99 11.69
CA GLN A 766 -0.93 -5.52 13.06
C GLN A 766 -2.40 -5.17 13.31
N THR A 767 -3.17 -4.91 12.26
CA THR A 767 -4.59 -4.56 12.33
C THR A 767 -5.48 -5.78 12.05
N LEU A 768 -5.18 -6.54 10.99
CA LEU A 768 -5.86 -7.82 10.70
C LEU A 768 -5.66 -8.86 11.81
N GLY A 769 -4.45 -8.96 12.36
CA GLY A 769 -4.05 -9.92 13.40
C GLY A 769 -4.92 -9.96 14.65
N ARG A 770 -5.68 -8.87 14.88
CA ARG A 770 -6.66 -8.72 15.96
C ARG A 770 -7.86 -9.67 15.78
N GLY A 771 -8.24 -9.96 14.53
CA GLY A 771 -9.36 -10.85 14.18
C GLY A 771 -8.96 -12.21 13.60
N LEU A 772 -7.72 -12.37 13.10
CA LEU A 772 -7.27 -13.56 12.36
C LEU A 772 -7.18 -14.85 13.21
N ARG A 773 -7.19 -14.79 14.53
CA ARG A 773 -7.09 -15.99 15.40
C ARG A 773 -8.28 -16.94 15.23
N LEU A 774 -8.04 -18.25 15.25
CA LEU A 774 -9.11 -19.27 15.21
C LEU A 774 -9.74 -19.46 16.60
N PRO A 775 -11.08 -19.30 16.78
CA PRO A 775 -11.71 -19.46 18.09
C PRO A 775 -11.69 -20.90 18.60
N PHE A 776 -11.90 -21.85 17.68
CA PHE A 776 -11.96 -23.28 17.97
C PHE A 776 -10.60 -23.98 17.81
N GLY A 777 -9.50 -23.22 17.69
CA GLY A 777 -8.14 -23.72 17.43
C GLY A 777 -7.89 -24.19 15.98
N GLN A 778 -8.92 -24.75 15.35
CA GLN A 778 -8.98 -25.28 13.98
C GLN A 778 -10.10 -24.63 13.16
N TYR A 779 -10.14 -24.92 11.86
CA TYR A 779 -11.27 -24.59 10.96
C TYR A 779 -12.49 -25.47 11.29
N THR A 780 -13.69 -24.90 11.15
CA THR A 780 -14.98 -25.58 11.32
C THR A 780 -15.43 -26.33 10.07
N GLY A 781 -14.93 -25.94 8.89
CA GLY A 781 -15.41 -26.41 7.59
C GLY A 781 -16.59 -25.61 7.04
N ILE A 782 -17.05 -24.57 7.76
CA ILE A 782 -18.14 -23.68 7.36
C ILE A 782 -17.55 -22.31 7.03
N GLU A 783 -17.62 -21.89 5.76
CA GLU A 783 -16.90 -20.70 5.26
C GLU A 783 -17.15 -19.45 6.12
N ILE A 784 -18.41 -19.16 6.45
CA ILE A 784 -18.77 -17.97 7.24
C ILE A 784 -18.27 -18.03 8.71
N LEU A 785 -17.91 -19.20 9.24
CA LEU A 785 -17.30 -19.35 10.58
C LEU A 785 -15.76 -19.41 10.56
N ASP A 786 -15.17 -19.64 9.40
CA ASP A 786 -13.71 -19.72 9.19
C ASP A 786 -13.13 -18.42 8.61
N THR A 787 -13.98 -17.40 8.40
CA THR A 787 -13.65 -16.12 7.74
C THR A 787 -13.75 -14.90 8.66
N LEU A 788 -12.87 -13.94 8.42
CA LEU A 788 -12.84 -12.61 9.04
C LEU A 788 -13.30 -11.57 8.02
N GLU A 789 -14.46 -10.95 8.23
CA GLU A 789 -14.97 -9.94 7.29
C GLU A 789 -14.32 -8.58 7.55
N VAL A 790 -13.93 -7.86 6.49
CA VAL A 790 -13.26 -6.55 6.56
C VAL A 790 -14.03 -5.54 5.71
N LEU A 791 -14.64 -4.56 6.38
CA LEU A 791 -15.45 -3.49 5.79
C LEU A 791 -14.64 -2.20 5.69
N GLY A 792 -14.52 -1.70 4.46
CA GLY A 792 -13.69 -0.54 4.11
C GLY A 792 -14.45 0.74 3.80
N HIS A 793 -13.70 1.81 3.51
CA HIS A 793 -14.28 3.12 3.17
C HIS A 793 -14.35 3.44 1.67
N GLU A 794 -13.62 2.69 0.86
CA GLU A 794 -13.39 2.93 -0.57
C GLU A 794 -14.43 2.20 -1.45
N ARG A 795 -14.51 2.57 -2.74
CA ARG A 795 -15.39 1.85 -3.68
C ARG A 795 -15.00 0.38 -3.80
N TYR A 796 -15.96 -0.49 -4.10
CA TYR A 796 -15.68 -1.92 -4.36
C TYR A 796 -14.64 -2.16 -5.47
N GLU A 797 -14.58 -1.30 -6.49
CA GLU A 797 -13.52 -1.38 -7.50
C GLU A 797 -12.15 -0.85 -7.05
N GLU A 798 -12.13 0.15 -6.17
CA GLU A 798 -10.89 0.70 -5.59
C GLU A 798 -10.30 -0.30 -4.59
N LEU A 799 -11.15 -0.88 -3.74
CA LEU A 799 -10.88 -2.05 -2.90
C LEU A 799 -10.22 -3.19 -3.69
N LEU A 800 -10.79 -3.60 -4.83
CA LEU A 800 -10.22 -4.67 -5.66
C LEU A 800 -8.90 -4.28 -6.34
N LYS A 801 -8.79 -3.06 -6.87
CA LYS A 801 -7.54 -2.54 -7.47
C LYS A 801 -6.42 -2.52 -6.42
N LYS A 802 -6.73 -2.11 -5.19
CA LYS A 802 -5.80 -2.13 -4.05
C LYS A 802 -5.49 -3.54 -3.54
N ALA A 803 -6.45 -4.46 -3.50
CA ALA A 803 -6.19 -5.86 -3.12
C ALA A 803 -5.14 -6.50 -4.05
N GLY A 804 -5.17 -6.21 -5.35
CA GLY A 804 -4.13 -6.62 -6.30
C GLY A 804 -2.76 -5.96 -6.08
N ILE A 805 -2.69 -4.80 -5.41
CA ILE A 805 -1.45 -4.11 -5.03
C ILE A 805 -0.89 -4.66 -3.70
N TYR A 806 -1.74 -5.10 -2.76
CA TYR A 806 -1.29 -5.63 -1.46
C TYR A 806 -0.65 -7.01 -1.48
N ASN A 807 -0.42 -7.58 -2.67
CA ASN A 807 0.29 -8.84 -2.82
C ASN A 807 1.67 -8.85 -2.14
N GLU A 808 2.34 -7.70 -1.93
CA GLU A 808 3.63 -7.62 -1.21
C GLU A 808 3.61 -8.20 0.21
N GLN A 809 2.52 -8.01 0.98
CA GLN A 809 2.36 -8.63 2.31
C GLN A 809 1.85 -10.08 2.26
N PHE A 810 1.55 -10.58 1.06
CA PHE A 810 1.14 -11.96 0.79
C PHE A 810 2.14 -12.73 -0.09
N ILE A 811 3.34 -12.19 -0.33
CA ILE A 811 4.44 -12.93 -0.99
C ILE A 811 4.89 -14.04 -0.03
N ASP A 812 4.87 -15.28 -0.51
CA ASP A 812 5.47 -16.42 0.18
C ASP A 812 7.00 -16.26 0.12
N ARG A 813 7.54 -15.61 1.17
CA ARG A 813 8.96 -15.59 1.53
C ARG A 813 9.11 -16.48 2.75
N ARG A 814 9.32 -17.78 2.54
CA ARG A 814 9.69 -18.67 3.65
C ARG A 814 11.19 -18.69 3.76
N THR A 815 11.68 -18.12 4.85
CA THR A 815 13.09 -18.18 5.27
C THR A 815 13.14 -19.10 6.48
N ARG A 816 14.03 -20.09 6.46
CA ARG A 816 14.29 -20.98 7.60
C ARG A 816 15.70 -21.55 7.49
N SER A 817 16.30 -21.96 8.60
CA SER A 817 17.57 -22.67 8.55
C SER A 817 17.35 -24.18 8.49
N VAL A 818 18.06 -24.87 7.59
CA VAL A 818 17.99 -26.33 7.42
C VAL A 818 19.38 -26.93 7.32
N LEU A 819 19.61 -28.07 7.98
CA LEU A 819 20.87 -28.79 7.85
C LEU A 819 21.03 -29.36 6.44
N ARG A 820 22.11 -28.99 5.75
CA ARG A 820 22.53 -29.57 4.48
C ARG A 820 23.95 -30.10 4.59
N SER A 821 24.22 -31.22 3.94
CA SER A 821 25.58 -31.75 3.82
C SER A 821 26.37 -30.92 2.80
N ASN A 822 27.51 -30.37 3.20
CA ASN A 822 28.39 -29.61 2.32
C ASN A 822 29.23 -30.52 1.39
N ALA A 823 30.05 -29.94 0.52
CA ALA A 823 30.90 -30.69 -0.42
C ALA A 823 31.95 -31.62 0.24
N HIS A 824 32.13 -31.53 1.56
CA HIS A 824 33.02 -32.37 2.37
C HIS A 824 32.25 -33.34 3.29
N GLY A 825 30.92 -33.39 3.18
CA GLY A 825 30.05 -34.29 3.94
C GLY A 825 29.50 -33.74 5.25
N GLN A 826 30.00 -32.60 5.73
CA GLN A 826 29.62 -32.01 7.03
C GLN A 826 28.21 -31.41 6.99
N LEU A 827 27.45 -31.58 8.08
CA LEU A 827 26.14 -30.95 8.23
C LEU A 827 26.32 -29.48 8.65
N VAL A 828 26.04 -28.57 7.73
CA VAL A 828 25.99 -27.13 8.00
C VAL A 828 24.55 -26.64 7.92
N PRO A 829 24.07 -25.79 8.84
CA PRO A 829 22.82 -25.07 8.67
C PRO A 829 22.95 -24.08 7.50
N VAL A 830 22.01 -24.15 6.57
CA VAL A 830 21.89 -23.26 5.42
C VAL A 830 20.53 -22.59 5.46
N THR A 831 20.51 -21.26 5.35
CA THR A 831 19.27 -20.49 5.23
C THR A 831 18.60 -20.79 3.88
N GLU A 832 17.49 -21.50 3.92
CA GLU A 832 16.66 -21.84 2.77
C GLU A 832 15.57 -20.78 2.60
N THR A 833 15.81 -19.84 1.68
CA THR A 833 14.82 -18.82 1.30
C THR A 833 14.05 -19.28 0.06
N THR A 834 12.79 -19.68 0.25
CA THR A 834 11.85 -19.92 -0.86
C THR A 834 11.12 -18.62 -1.18
N MET A 835 11.41 -18.02 -2.34
CA MET A 835 10.66 -16.88 -2.88
C MET A 835 9.70 -17.33 -3.99
N VAL A 836 8.43 -16.96 -3.87
CA VAL A 836 7.41 -17.24 -4.88
C VAL A 836 6.76 -15.95 -5.35
N SER A 837 6.93 -15.62 -6.63
CA SER A 837 6.05 -14.68 -7.33
C SER A 837 5.10 -15.45 -8.25
N VAL A 838 3.80 -15.35 -8.02
CA VAL A 838 2.77 -15.94 -8.89
C VAL A 838 2.01 -14.81 -9.58
N PRO A 839 1.89 -14.81 -10.92
CA PRO A 839 1.03 -13.87 -11.63
C PRO A 839 -0.41 -14.07 -11.17
N ILE A 840 -1.11 -12.97 -10.84
CA ILE A 840 -2.56 -13.03 -10.63
C ILE A 840 -3.20 -13.48 -11.93
N ALA A 841 -3.78 -14.68 -11.96
CA ALA A 841 -4.51 -15.15 -13.12
C ALA A 841 -5.67 -14.19 -13.39
N PRO A 842 -5.76 -13.55 -14.58
CA PRO A 842 -6.93 -12.76 -14.92
C PRO A 842 -8.14 -13.67 -14.87
N SER A 843 -9.22 -13.23 -14.19
CA SER A 843 -10.37 -14.08 -13.89
C SER A 843 -10.96 -14.68 -15.18
N GLU A 844 -10.73 -15.97 -15.41
CA GLU A 844 -11.20 -16.64 -16.61
C GLU A 844 -12.73 -16.54 -16.72
N HIS A 845 -13.21 -16.26 -17.92
CA HIS A 845 -14.63 -16.44 -18.23
C HIS A 845 -14.93 -17.94 -18.30
N ILE A 846 -15.23 -18.53 -17.15
CA ILE A 846 -15.64 -19.93 -17.03
C ILE A 846 -16.93 -20.14 -17.83
N HIS A 847 -16.77 -20.60 -19.08
CA HIS A 847 -17.88 -21.17 -19.85
C HIS A 847 -18.30 -22.49 -19.19
N PRO A 848 -19.60 -22.71 -18.93
CA PRO A 848 -20.06 -23.84 -18.15
C PRO A 848 -20.18 -25.11 -19.01
N ASP A 849 -19.05 -25.76 -19.35
CA ASP A 849 -19.12 -27.12 -19.89
C ASP A 849 -17.84 -27.97 -19.65
N ARG A 850 -17.88 -28.79 -18.59
CA ARG A 850 -17.46 -30.21 -18.53
C ARG A 850 -17.27 -30.69 -17.09
N GLN A 851 -18.17 -31.57 -16.63
CA GLN A 851 -17.97 -32.34 -15.41
C GLN A 851 -16.97 -33.48 -15.65
N GLN A 852 -15.93 -33.58 -14.81
CA GLN A 852 -15.31 -34.87 -14.47
C GLN A 852 -15.09 -34.91 -12.95
N THR A 853 -15.20 -36.11 -12.38
CA THR A 853 -15.56 -36.31 -10.97
C THR A 853 -14.43 -36.89 -10.13
N ALA A 854 -14.24 -36.31 -8.93
CA ALA A 854 -13.61 -36.95 -7.78
C ALA A 854 -14.59 -36.87 -6.58
N PRO A 855 -14.59 -37.85 -5.65
CA PRO A 855 -15.69 -38.02 -4.70
C PRO A 855 -15.63 -37.03 -3.52
N GLY A 856 -16.52 -36.01 -3.55
CA GLY A 856 -16.81 -35.17 -2.39
C GLY A 856 -17.89 -35.78 -1.48
N ILE A 857 -17.70 -35.67 -0.17
CA ILE A 857 -18.76 -35.95 0.81
C ILE A 857 -19.78 -34.81 0.75
N ALA A 858 -21.05 -35.15 0.55
CA ALA A 858 -22.11 -34.15 0.43
C ALA A 858 -22.48 -33.56 1.81
N ILE A 859 -22.42 -32.23 1.92
CA ILE A 859 -22.99 -31.45 3.02
C ILE A 859 -24.17 -30.66 2.43
N GLY A 860 -25.32 -30.67 3.11
CA GLY A 860 -26.55 -30.04 2.64
C GLY A 860 -26.49 -28.51 2.67
N GLY A 861 -27.33 -27.85 1.86
CA GLY A 861 -27.40 -26.39 1.79
C GLY A 861 -28.01 -25.78 3.04
N ILE A 862 -27.46 -24.63 3.47
CA ILE A 862 -27.91 -23.90 4.67
C ILE A 862 -29.35 -23.36 4.54
N GLU A 863 -29.84 -23.19 3.31
CA GLU A 863 -31.17 -22.64 2.99
C GLU A 863 -32.32 -23.44 3.64
N ASP A 864 -32.25 -24.78 3.62
CA ASP A 864 -33.26 -25.66 4.24
C ASP A 864 -33.41 -25.46 5.75
N THR A 865 -32.36 -24.96 6.42
CA THR A 865 -32.34 -24.77 7.89
C THR A 865 -32.86 -23.39 8.30
N ILE A 866 -32.62 -22.36 7.49
CA ILE A 866 -33.01 -20.97 7.81
C ILE A 866 -34.54 -20.79 7.73
N ALA A 867 -35.21 -21.46 6.79
CA ALA A 867 -36.65 -21.36 6.58
C ALA A 867 -37.51 -21.72 7.81
N ALA A 868 -36.98 -22.52 8.75
CA ALA A 868 -37.69 -22.94 9.95
C ALA A 868 -37.70 -21.90 11.09
N ALA A 869 -36.85 -20.87 11.05
CA ALA A 869 -36.55 -20.04 12.22
C ALA A 869 -37.28 -18.67 12.27
N GLN A 870 -37.83 -18.19 11.15
CA GLN A 870 -38.21 -16.77 11.00
C GLN A 870 -39.60 -16.37 11.59
N SER A 871 -40.33 -17.28 12.22
CA SER A 871 -41.75 -17.09 12.58
C SER A 871 -42.01 -16.48 13.98
N ALA A 872 -41.16 -15.59 14.52
CA ALA A 872 -41.33 -15.09 15.91
C ALA A 872 -40.72 -13.67 16.25
N LEU A 873 -41.53 -12.81 16.92
CA LEU A 873 -41.22 -11.64 17.83
C LEU A 873 -41.09 -10.17 17.26
N ALA A 874 -41.49 -9.11 18.03
CA ALA A 874 -41.51 -7.63 17.69
C ALA A 874 -41.86 -6.60 18.87
N TRP A 875 -41.82 -5.23 18.63
CA TRP A 875 -42.35 -3.98 19.38
C TRP A 875 -41.47 -3.27 20.52
N LEU A 876 -41.46 -1.95 20.96
CA LEU A 876 -41.97 -0.55 20.63
C LEU A 876 -41.23 0.64 21.44
N ASP A 877 -41.55 1.97 21.31
CA ASP A 877 -40.89 3.21 21.93
C ASP A 877 -41.76 4.55 22.14
N ALA A 878 -41.23 5.73 22.61
CA ALA A 878 -41.94 6.98 23.13
C ALA A 878 -41.34 8.45 22.86
N SER A 879 -41.87 9.59 23.46
CA SER A 879 -41.51 11.05 23.14
C SER A 879 -41.97 12.22 24.15
N LEU A 880 -41.69 13.54 23.91
CA LEU A 880 -41.97 14.76 24.79
C LEU A 880 -42.27 16.17 24.09
N PRO A 881 -43.37 16.92 24.40
CA PRO A 881 -43.70 18.25 23.79
C PRO A 881 -43.47 19.54 24.67
N PRO A 882 -43.73 20.78 24.15
CA PRO A 882 -43.70 22.06 24.90
C PRO A 882 -44.74 22.22 26.03
N LYS A 883 -44.55 23.23 26.90
CA LYS A 883 -45.54 23.65 27.91
C LYS A 883 -46.80 24.24 27.26
N SER A 884 -47.97 23.95 27.84
CA SER A 884 -49.28 24.43 27.36
C SER A 884 -49.75 25.73 28.02
N ASP A 885 -49.07 26.17 29.08
CA ASP A 885 -49.38 27.35 29.91
C ASP A 885 -48.42 28.54 29.68
N ALA A 886 -47.34 28.33 28.91
CA ALA A 886 -46.42 29.41 28.53
C ALA A 886 -47.02 30.35 27.45
N PRO A 887 -46.69 31.66 27.47
CA PRO A 887 -47.08 32.61 26.42
C PRO A 887 -46.66 32.16 25.02
N GLN A 888 -47.57 32.28 24.04
CA GLN A 888 -47.30 31.84 22.66
C GLN A 888 -46.32 32.78 21.93
N LEU A 889 -45.04 32.43 21.97
CA LEU A 889 -43.96 33.10 21.25
C LEU A 889 -44.22 33.16 19.73
N ARG A 890 -43.93 34.32 19.14
CA ARG A 890 -44.02 34.58 17.69
C ARG A 890 -42.67 35.02 17.13
N ILE A 891 -42.30 34.44 16.00
CA ILE A 891 -41.00 34.60 15.34
C ILE A 891 -41.20 35.12 13.90
N PRO A 892 -40.37 36.08 13.43
CA PRO A 892 -40.49 36.66 12.09
C PRO A 892 -39.93 35.72 11.03
N ARG A 893 -40.65 35.58 9.91
CA ARG A 893 -40.28 34.71 8.80
C ARG A 893 -40.37 35.47 7.48
N LEU A 894 -39.26 35.52 6.74
CA LEU A 894 -39.21 36.10 5.40
C LEU A 894 -39.96 35.23 4.39
N ARG A 895 -40.74 35.87 3.52
CA ARG A 895 -41.59 35.23 2.51
C ARG A 895 -41.31 35.83 1.14
N MET A 896 -40.41 35.19 0.39
CA MET A 896 -40.20 35.50 -1.03
C MET A 896 -41.36 34.95 -1.86
N THR A 897 -41.94 35.78 -2.74
CA THR A 897 -43.07 35.37 -3.59
C THR A 897 -42.62 35.14 -5.03
N ALA A 898 -42.27 33.89 -5.36
CA ALA A 898 -42.03 33.48 -6.74
C ALA A 898 -43.36 33.31 -7.51
N PRO A 899 -43.40 33.58 -8.83
CA PRO A 899 -44.57 33.30 -9.65
C PRO A 899 -44.84 31.79 -9.74
N ILE A 900 -46.07 31.37 -9.46
CA ILE A 900 -46.43 29.95 -9.38
C ILE A 900 -46.50 29.32 -10.77
N SER A 901 -45.61 28.36 -11.04
CA SER A 901 -45.82 27.40 -12.14
C SER A 901 -46.86 26.35 -11.71
N HIS A 902 -47.94 26.22 -12.49
CA HIS A 902 -49.06 25.32 -12.18
C HIS A 902 -48.85 23.91 -12.77
N PHE A 903 -47.76 23.23 -12.38
CA PHE A 903 -47.52 21.83 -12.76
C PHE A 903 -48.40 20.86 -11.96
N THR A 904 -48.91 19.81 -12.60
CA THR A 904 -49.64 18.70 -11.97
C THR A 904 -49.23 17.34 -12.54
N LEU A 905 -49.54 16.23 -11.84
CA LEU A 905 -49.29 14.88 -12.35
C LEU A 905 -50.17 14.52 -13.56
N ALA A 906 -51.19 15.31 -13.88
CA ALA A 906 -51.97 15.13 -15.11
C ALA A 906 -51.19 15.56 -16.37
N ASP A 907 -50.28 16.54 -16.22
CA ASP A 907 -49.45 17.09 -17.30
C ASP A 907 -48.34 16.12 -17.74
N ILE A 908 -48.02 15.13 -16.90
CA ILE A 908 -47.22 13.95 -17.27
C ILE A 908 -48.07 13.06 -18.20
N THR A 909 -48.01 13.39 -19.49
CA THR A 909 -48.72 12.70 -20.57
C THR A 909 -47.98 11.49 -21.13
N ASP A 910 -46.64 11.52 -21.13
CA ASP A 910 -45.79 10.35 -21.42
C ASP A 910 -45.52 9.54 -20.15
N LEU A 911 -45.72 8.23 -20.24
CA LEU A 911 -45.55 7.26 -19.14
C LEU A 911 -44.43 6.26 -19.42
N ASP A 912 -43.84 6.27 -20.62
CA ASP A 912 -42.78 5.34 -21.02
C ASP A 912 -41.48 5.49 -20.20
N PRO A 913 -41.06 6.69 -19.73
CA PRO A 913 -39.93 6.82 -18.80
C PRO A 913 -40.11 6.02 -17.50
N PHE A 914 -41.33 6.02 -16.96
CA PHE A 914 -41.69 5.29 -15.73
C PHE A 914 -41.76 3.78 -15.97
N ARG A 915 -42.26 3.37 -17.15
CA ARG A 915 -42.24 1.97 -17.58
C ARG A 915 -40.81 1.45 -17.73
N ARG A 916 -39.95 2.17 -18.46
CA ARG A 916 -38.52 1.84 -18.61
C ARG A 916 -37.74 1.96 -17.30
N PHE A 917 -38.23 2.71 -16.31
CA PHE A 917 -37.69 2.65 -14.95
C PHE A 917 -38.05 1.33 -14.26
N GLY A 918 -39.31 0.87 -14.36
CA GLY A 918 -39.73 -0.45 -13.91
C GLY A 918 -38.93 -1.58 -14.56
N GLU A 919 -38.77 -1.55 -15.88
CA GLU A 919 -38.00 -2.54 -16.65
C GLU A 919 -36.53 -2.60 -16.19
N ARG A 920 -35.91 -1.45 -15.90
CA ARG A 920 -34.55 -1.38 -15.32
C ARG A 920 -34.46 -1.95 -13.91
N VAL A 921 -35.48 -1.73 -13.06
CA VAL A 921 -35.53 -2.28 -11.69
C VAL A 921 -35.76 -3.79 -11.70
N ALA A 922 -36.50 -4.33 -12.68
CA ALA A 922 -36.65 -5.77 -12.86
C ALA A 922 -35.42 -6.46 -13.49
N ALA A 923 -34.61 -5.74 -14.26
CA ALA A 923 -33.46 -6.29 -14.96
C ALA A 923 -32.22 -6.53 -14.07
N ASP A 924 -32.07 -5.80 -12.95
CA ASP A 924 -30.93 -5.94 -12.02
C ASP A 924 -31.36 -5.77 -10.55
N PRO A 925 -32.09 -6.74 -9.96
CA PRO A 925 -32.53 -6.68 -8.57
C PRO A 925 -31.41 -7.05 -7.55
N ASN A 926 -30.24 -7.53 -7.99
CA ASN A 926 -29.26 -8.12 -7.08
C ASN A 926 -28.19 -7.11 -6.62
N ASP A 927 -28.38 -6.54 -5.42
CA ASP A 927 -27.43 -5.62 -4.76
C ASP A 927 -27.06 -6.08 -3.34
N GLY A 928 -26.78 -7.40 -3.20
CA GLY A 928 -26.27 -8.00 -1.96
C GLY A 928 -24.78 -7.72 -1.72
N LEU A 929 -24.32 -7.94 -0.48
CA LEU A 929 -22.93 -7.69 -0.09
C LEU A 929 -21.96 -8.56 -0.89
N LYS A 930 -21.02 -7.93 -1.60
CA LYS A 930 -19.99 -8.66 -2.35
C LYS A 930 -18.82 -8.97 -1.41
N ARG A 931 -18.74 -10.24 -1.04
CA ARG A 931 -17.67 -10.85 -0.25
C ARG A 931 -16.60 -11.41 -1.19
N VAL A 932 -15.35 -10.95 -1.04
CA VAL A 932 -14.19 -11.42 -1.81
C VAL A 932 -13.16 -11.97 -0.83
N ALA A 933 -12.98 -13.28 -0.82
CA ALA A 933 -12.03 -13.94 0.05
C ALA A 933 -10.62 -13.74 -0.49
N MET A 934 -9.73 -13.19 0.34
CA MET A 934 -8.29 -13.17 0.09
C MET A 934 -7.73 -14.51 0.61
N GLY A 935 -8.07 -15.57 -0.12
CA GLY A 935 -7.57 -16.90 0.16
C GLY A 935 -6.11 -17.07 -0.26
N ALA A 936 -5.52 -18.17 0.16
CA ALA A 936 -4.24 -18.63 -0.35
C ALA A 936 -4.29 -20.15 -0.53
N ARG A 937 -3.59 -20.68 -1.54
CA ARG A 937 -3.51 -22.12 -1.82
C ARG A 937 -2.05 -22.56 -1.88
N VAL A 938 -1.80 -23.81 -1.46
CA VAL A 938 -0.49 -24.45 -1.70
C VAL A 938 -0.51 -25.10 -3.08
N VAL A 939 0.45 -24.74 -3.93
CA VAL A 939 0.74 -25.41 -5.21
C VAL A 939 2.11 -26.05 -5.10
N THR A 940 2.21 -27.33 -5.46
CA THR A 940 3.51 -28.00 -5.63
C THR A 940 4.00 -27.71 -7.05
N GLY A 941 5.18 -27.11 -7.18
CA GLY A 941 5.79 -26.84 -8.49
C GLY A 941 6.31 -28.11 -9.18
N PRO A 942 6.69 -28.04 -10.48
CA PRO A 942 7.33 -29.14 -11.19
C PRO A 942 8.69 -29.57 -10.60
N ASP A 943 9.27 -28.74 -9.74
CA ASP A 943 10.47 -28.94 -8.94
C ASP A 943 10.20 -29.67 -7.61
N GLY A 944 8.93 -29.97 -7.28
CA GLY A 944 8.53 -30.58 -6.02
C GLY A 944 8.43 -29.61 -4.83
N LEU A 945 8.76 -28.32 -5.01
CA LEU A 945 8.66 -27.33 -3.94
C LEU A 945 7.18 -26.96 -3.70
N ARG A 946 6.77 -26.97 -2.42
CA ARG A 946 5.49 -26.42 -1.98
C ARG A 946 5.60 -24.89 -1.99
N ARG A 947 4.70 -24.22 -2.72
CA ARG A 947 4.66 -22.77 -2.93
C ARG A 947 3.28 -22.27 -2.53
N VAL A 948 3.17 -21.12 -1.86
CA VAL A 948 1.87 -20.50 -1.57
C VAL A 948 1.53 -19.45 -2.62
N GLU A 949 0.33 -19.54 -3.17
CA GLU A 949 -0.25 -18.55 -4.08
C GLU A 949 -1.41 -17.83 -3.39
N ALA A 950 -1.42 -16.51 -3.38
CA ALA A 950 -2.60 -15.72 -3.02
C ALA A 950 -3.67 -15.86 -4.13
N VAL A 951 -4.92 -16.12 -3.74
CA VAL A 951 -6.05 -16.31 -4.67
C VAL A 951 -7.26 -15.53 -4.17
N THR A 952 -7.62 -14.47 -4.90
CA THR A 952 -8.86 -13.75 -4.69
C THR A 952 -10.03 -14.53 -5.29
N THR A 953 -10.74 -15.32 -4.47
CA THR A 953 -12.01 -15.93 -4.89
C THR A 953 -13.18 -14.99 -4.54
N ARG A 954 -14.26 -15.06 -5.33
CA ARG A 954 -15.56 -14.65 -4.77
C ARG A 954 -15.91 -15.68 -3.69
N ALA A 955 -16.34 -15.20 -2.53
CA ALA A 955 -16.88 -16.08 -1.51
C ALA A 955 -18.11 -16.82 -2.05
N VAL A 956 -18.36 -18.03 -1.56
CA VAL A 956 -19.45 -18.88 -2.11
C VAL A 956 -20.82 -18.31 -1.76
N ASP A 957 -20.94 -17.71 -0.58
CA ASP A 957 -22.19 -17.18 -0.04
C ASP A 957 -22.46 -15.72 -0.44
N ALA A 958 -23.51 -15.48 -1.22
CA ALA A 958 -24.06 -14.15 -1.49
C ALA A 958 -25.05 -13.75 -0.39
N VAL A 959 -24.67 -12.79 0.47
CA VAL A 959 -25.54 -12.32 1.57
C VAL A 959 -26.65 -11.44 1.01
N GLN A 960 -27.84 -12.04 0.81
CA GLN A 960 -29.05 -11.35 0.39
C GLN A 960 -29.80 -10.71 1.58
N SER A 961 -30.49 -9.61 1.30
CA SER A 961 -31.50 -9.03 2.21
C SER A 961 -32.75 -9.91 2.23
N PRO A 962 -33.28 -10.32 3.39
CA PRO A 962 -34.52 -11.09 3.45
C PRO A 962 -35.71 -10.23 2.96
N ALA A 963 -36.47 -10.76 2.02
CA ALA A 963 -37.60 -10.07 1.40
C ALA A 963 -38.88 -10.26 2.23
N PHE A 964 -39.54 -9.19 2.66
CA PHE A 964 -40.75 -9.25 3.48
C PHE A 964 -42.01 -9.23 2.58
N PRO A 965 -42.78 -10.34 2.46
CA PRO A 965 -43.80 -10.49 1.42
C PRO A 965 -45.04 -9.61 1.66
N MET A 966 -44.94 -8.33 1.29
CA MET A 966 -46.06 -7.38 1.27
C MET A 966 -47.03 -7.70 0.11
N PRO A 967 -48.35 -7.71 0.34
CA PRO A 967 -49.35 -7.84 -0.72
C PRO A 967 -49.22 -6.72 -1.77
N LEU A 968 -49.39 -7.05 -3.05
CA LEU A 968 -49.24 -6.08 -4.15
C LEU A 968 -50.15 -4.84 -4.01
N ALA A 969 -51.33 -4.99 -3.37
CA ALA A 969 -52.22 -3.87 -3.06
C ALA A 969 -51.63 -2.87 -2.06
N GLU A 970 -50.88 -3.36 -1.06
CA GLU A 970 -50.21 -2.53 -0.05
C GLU A 970 -48.97 -1.84 -0.65
N VAL A 971 -48.15 -2.60 -1.40
CA VAL A 971 -47.02 -2.06 -2.16
C VAL A 971 -47.46 -0.93 -3.09
N ARG A 972 -48.56 -1.14 -3.83
CA ARG A 972 -49.19 -0.14 -4.70
C ARG A 972 -49.64 1.10 -3.92
N ALA A 973 -50.32 0.92 -2.78
CA ALA A 973 -50.76 2.03 -1.93
C ALA A 973 -49.58 2.85 -1.37
N ARG A 974 -48.52 2.19 -0.90
CA ARG A 974 -47.31 2.86 -0.39
C ARG A 974 -46.54 3.59 -1.51
N LEU A 975 -46.43 3.04 -2.72
CA LEU A 975 -45.81 3.73 -3.87
C LEU A 975 -46.63 4.95 -4.33
N ILE A 976 -47.97 4.85 -4.36
CA ILE A 976 -48.84 6.00 -4.64
C ILE A 976 -48.67 7.08 -3.57
N SER A 977 -48.56 6.70 -2.30
CA SER A 977 -48.26 7.63 -1.20
C SER A 977 -46.91 8.32 -1.39
N ALA A 978 -45.85 7.58 -1.71
CA ALA A 978 -44.52 8.15 -1.98
C ALA A 978 -44.55 9.18 -3.14
N VAL A 979 -45.24 8.87 -4.24
CA VAL A 979 -45.39 9.79 -5.38
C VAL A 979 -46.24 11.02 -5.02
N LEU A 980 -47.29 10.88 -4.21
CA LEU A 980 -48.12 12.01 -3.76
C LEU A 980 -47.43 12.90 -2.71
N ASN A 981 -46.47 12.35 -1.95
CA ASN A 981 -45.65 13.07 -0.99
C ASN A 981 -44.34 13.62 -1.61
N ALA A 982 -44.13 13.47 -2.92
CA ALA A 982 -43.00 14.05 -3.63
C ALA A 982 -43.06 15.58 -3.56
N SER A 983 -41.89 16.22 -3.36
CA SER A 983 -41.78 17.67 -3.09
C SER A 983 -42.44 18.57 -4.14
N VAL A 984 -42.54 18.08 -5.37
CA VAL A 984 -43.06 18.77 -6.56
C VAL A 984 -44.57 18.59 -6.81
N VAL A 985 -45.28 17.78 -6.02
CA VAL A 985 -46.68 17.41 -6.28
C VAL A 985 -47.66 18.30 -5.48
N PRO A 986 -48.56 19.07 -6.12
CA PRO A 986 -49.46 19.95 -5.38
C PRO A 986 -50.53 19.18 -4.60
N ALA A 987 -50.65 19.48 -3.30
CA ALA A 987 -51.55 18.83 -2.34
C ALA A 987 -53.07 19.11 -2.53
N ARG A 988 -53.57 19.24 -3.77
CA ARG A 988 -55.00 19.44 -4.08
C ARG A 988 -55.64 18.13 -4.57
N ALA A 989 -56.84 17.86 -4.07
CA ALA A 989 -57.43 16.53 -3.94
C ALA A 989 -57.97 15.87 -5.24
N ASN A 990 -57.19 15.85 -6.33
CA ASN A 990 -57.50 15.03 -7.51
C ASN A 990 -56.27 14.46 -8.24
N GLN A 991 -55.09 14.47 -7.60
CA GLN A 991 -53.84 13.93 -8.19
C GLN A 991 -53.72 12.40 -8.06
N SER A 992 -54.45 11.77 -7.14
CA SER A 992 -54.30 10.33 -6.82
C SER A 992 -54.57 9.40 -8.00
N VAL A 993 -55.45 9.78 -8.93
CA VAL A 993 -55.70 9.03 -10.17
C VAL A 993 -54.50 9.09 -11.12
N SER A 994 -53.84 10.24 -11.23
CA SER A 994 -52.61 10.41 -12.02
C SER A 994 -51.41 9.71 -11.37
N ALA A 995 -51.27 9.80 -10.04
CA ALA A 995 -50.25 9.07 -9.30
C ALA A 995 -50.43 7.55 -9.44
N ALA A 996 -51.67 7.04 -9.35
CA ALA A 996 -51.98 5.64 -9.64
C ALA A 996 -51.61 5.27 -11.09
N ARG A 997 -51.93 6.12 -12.08
CA ARG A 997 -51.56 5.89 -13.50
C ARG A 997 -50.03 5.78 -13.70
N ILE A 998 -49.25 6.60 -13.02
CA ILE A 998 -47.77 6.55 -13.04
C ILE A 998 -47.25 5.29 -12.35
N VAL A 999 -47.81 4.93 -11.19
CA VAL A 999 -47.45 3.70 -10.46
C VAL A 999 -47.82 2.45 -11.26
N GLU A 1000 -48.99 2.38 -11.90
CA GLU A 1000 -49.32 1.25 -12.78
C GLU A 1000 -48.37 1.14 -13.99
N ALA A 1001 -47.90 2.26 -14.56
CA ALA A 1001 -46.92 2.23 -15.64
C ALA A 1001 -45.56 1.66 -15.17
N PHE A 1002 -45.11 2.06 -13.98
CA PHE A 1002 -43.92 1.49 -13.32
C PHE A 1002 -44.10 0.00 -12.99
N LEU A 1003 -45.23 -0.38 -12.37
CA LEU A 1003 -45.56 -1.78 -12.06
C LEU A 1003 -45.66 -2.65 -13.33
N ALA A 1004 -46.18 -2.11 -14.44
CA ALA A 1004 -46.24 -2.80 -15.73
C ALA A 1004 -44.86 -2.96 -16.40
N GLY A 1005 -43.87 -2.14 -16.02
CA GLY A 1005 -42.47 -2.33 -16.40
C GLY A 1005 -41.76 -3.42 -15.59
N LEU A 1006 -42.20 -3.68 -14.35
CA LEU A 1006 -41.64 -4.73 -13.48
C LEU A 1006 -42.04 -6.17 -13.89
N GLY A 1007 -42.86 -6.33 -14.93
CA GLY A 1007 -43.21 -7.64 -15.48
C GLY A 1007 -44.25 -8.42 -14.63
N THR A 1008 -44.05 -9.73 -14.50
CA THR A 1008 -45.10 -10.68 -14.07
C THR A 1008 -45.12 -11.00 -12.56
N ALA A 1009 -44.18 -10.48 -11.77
CA ALA A 1009 -44.11 -10.70 -10.31
C ALA A 1009 -43.59 -9.45 -9.54
N PRO A 1010 -44.19 -8.26 -9.73
CA PRO A 1010 -43.71 -7.01 -9.15
C PRO A 1010 -43.65 -7.03 -7.62
N GLU A 1011 -44.55 -7.75 -6.96
CA GLU A 1011 -44.55 -7.91 -5.50
C GLU A 1011 -43.29 -8.60 -4.98
N LYS A 1012 -42.71 -9.57 -5.71
CA LYS A 1012 -41.46 -10.23 -5.30
C LYS A 1012 -40.26 -9.29 -5.42
N ILE A 1013 -40.20 -8.48 -6.48
CA ILE A 1013 -39.12 -7.52 -6.71
C ILE A 1013 -39.18 -6.38 -5.69
N LEU A 1014 -40.38 -5.86 -5.41
CA LEU A 1014 -40.57 -4.74 -4.49
C LEU A 1014 -40.51 -5.16 -3.01
N SER A 1015 -40.82 -6.42 -2.67
CA SER A 1015 -40.65 -7.01 -1.34
C SER A 1015 -39.22 -6.90 -0.78
N ALA A 1016 -38.20 -6.91 -1.65
CA ALA A 1016 -36.80 -6.76 -1.27
C ALA A 1016 -36.23 -5.33 -1.44
N HIS A 1017 -36.87 -4.48 -2.26
CA HIS A 1017 -36.26 -3.22 -2.74
C HIS A 1017 -37.18 -1.98 -2.65
N PHE A 1018 -38.25 -2.06 -1.84
CA PHE A 1018 -39.34 -1.07 -1.78
C PHE A 1018 -38.86 0.39 -1.72
N GLU A 1019 -38.06 0.76 -0.71
CA GLU A 1019 -37.68 2.16 -0.48
C GLU A 1019 -36.81 2.74 -1.62
N ARG A 1020 -35.99 1.90 -2.28
CA ARG A 1020 -35.19 2.28 -3.45
C ARG A 1020 -36.07 2.53 -4.67
N ALA A 1021 -37.07 1.67 -4.89
CA ALA A 1021 -38.05 1.83 -5.94
C ALA A 1021 -38.91 3.10 -5.73
N ALA A 1022 -39.36 3.34 -4.50
CA ALA A 1022 -40.11 4.55 -4.13
C ALA A 1022 -39.29 5.83 -4.37
N ALA A 1023 -38.07 5.92 -3.86
CA ALA A 1023 -37.20 7.09 -4.02
C ALA A 1023 -36.80 7.33 -5.48
N GLY A 1024 -36.54 6.28 -6.26
CA GLY A 1024 -36.25 6.40 -7.69
C GLY A 1024 -37.46 6.86 -8.50
N LEU A 1025 -38.66 6.38 -8.16
CA LEU A 1025 -39.92 6.77 -8.81
C LEU A 1025 -40.25 8.24 -8.54
N VAL A 1026 -40.05 8.71 -7.29
CA VAL A 1026 -40.15 10.12 -6.90
C VAL A 1026 -39.17 10.99 -7.70
N ARG A 1027 -37.90 10.59 -7.80
CA ARG A 1027 -36.88 11.34 -8.55
C ARG A 1027 -37.21 11.43 -10.05
N GLU A 1028 -37.78 10.38 -10.66
CA GLU A 1028 -38.21 10.44 -12.06
C GLU A 1028 -39.37 11.44 -12.23
N VAL A 1029 -40.34 11.49 -11.30
CA VAL A 1029 -41.41 12.52 -11.29
C VAL A 1029 -40.81 13.93 -11.20
N GLU A 1030 -39.91 14.17 -10.24
CA GLU A 1030 -39.20 15.46 -10.08
C GLU A 1030 -38.41 15.86 -11.35
N THR A 1031 -37.81 14.88 -12.03
CA THR A 1031 -37.06 15.08 -13.28
C THR A 1031 -37.97 15.50 -14.44
N GLN A 1032 -39.21 15.02 -14.51
CA GLN A 1032 -40.17 15.47 -15.52
C GLN A 1032 -40.79 16.85 -15.18
N THR A 1033 -40.96 17.17 -13.89
CA THR A 1033 -41.35 18.52 -13.46
C THR A 1033 -40.30 19.58 -13.85
N GLN A 1034 -39.02 19.32 -13.59
CA GLN A 1034 -37.95 20.31 -13.86
C GLN A 1034 -37.81 20.68 -15.34
N LYS A 1035 -38.12 19.76 -16.27
CA LYS A 1035 -38.14 20.02 -17.72
C LYS A 1035 -39.26 20.97 -18.17
N SER A 1036 -40.16 21.36 -17.26
CA SER A 1036 -41.44 22.00 -17.57
C SER A 1036 -41.62 23.41 -16.95
N ALA A 1037 -40.56 24.04 -16.42
CA ALA A 1037 -40.65 25.27 -15.62
C ALA A 1037 -39.80 26.47 -16.13
N PRO A 1038 -40.32 27.72 -16.09
CA PRO A 1038 -39.59 28.95 -16.44
C PRO A 1038 -38.90 29.65 -15.24
N PRO A 1039 -37.98 30.61 -15.46
CA PRO A 1039 -37.15 31.24 -14.41
C PRO A 1039 -37.81 32.40 -13.62
N PRO A 1040 -37.34 32.73 -12.39
CA PRO A 1040 -38.04 33.61 -11.44
C PRO A 1040 -37.50 35.05 -11.29
N SER A 1041 -38.25 35.87 -10.54
CA SER A 1041 -37.92 37.20 -9.99
C SER A 1041 -38.65 37.37 -8.63
N TYR A 1042 -38.25 38.32 -7.78
CA TYR A 1042 -38.67 38.39 -6.37
C TYR A 1042 -39.00 39.80 -5.86
N ASP A 1043 -39.90 39.86 -4.86
CA ASP A 1043 -40.11 40.95 -3.89
C ASP A 1043 -40.16 40.33 -2.47
N GLU A 1044 -39.80 41.10 -1.43
CA GLU A 1044 -39.71 40.65 -0.03
C GLU A 1044 -40.91 41.08 0.82
N VAL A 1045 -41.44 40.16 1.64
CA VAL A 1045 -42.44 40.43 2.70
C VAL A 1045 -42.06 39.63 3.96
N VAL A 1046 -42.32 40.17 5.16
CA VAL A 1046 -42.09 39.49 6.45
C VAL A 1046 -43.43 39.15 7.11
N GLU A 1047 -43.56 37.93 7.62
CA GLU A 1047 -44.78 37.40 8.26
C GLU A 1047 -44.42 36.77 9.63
N LEU A 1048 -45.21 37.01 10.67
CA LEU A 1048 -44.94 36.55 12.05
C LEU A 1048 -45.69 35.23 12.34
N THR A 1049 -44.97 34.16 12.66
CA THR A 1049 -45.52 32.82 12.92
C THR A 1049 -45.28 32.33 14.36
N ALA A 1050 -46.17 31.51 14.91
CA ALA A 1050 -46.03 30.96 16.27
C ALA A 1050 -45.05 29.77 16.32
N PHE A 1051 -44.32 29.63 17.43
CA PHE A 1051 -43.34 28.56 17.67
C PHE A 1051 -43.94 27.35 18.41
N ASN A 1052 -43.59 26.10 18.02
CA ASN A 1052 -44.27 24.88 18.51
C ASN A 1052 -43.49 23.54 18.36
N ALA A 1053 -42.15 23.54 18.38
CA ALA A 1053 -41.36 22.32 18.15
C ALA A 1053 -41.54 21.23 19.25
N VAL A 1054 -41.57 19.95 18.86
CA VAL A 1054 -41.63 18.80 19.80
C VAL A 1054 -40.23 18.19 19.96
N ARG A 1055 -39.88 17.76 21.18
CA ARG A 1055 -38.53 17.30 21.56
C ARG A 1055 -38.61 15.84 22.08
N THR A 1056 -37.53 15.35 22.69
CA THR A 1056 -37.52 14.09 23.47
C THR A 1056 -36.82 14.38 24.80
N ALA A 1057 -37.33 13.82 25.89
CA ALA A 1057 -36.83 14.09 27.23
C ALA A 1057 -35.36 13.64 27.40
N ARG A 1058 -34.54 14.43 28.08
CA ARG A 1058 -33.26 13.95 28.62
C ARG A 1058 -33.56 13.19 29.91
N VAL A 1059 -33.03 11.96 29.99
CA VAL A 1059 -33.28 11.00 31.08
C VAL A 1059 -32.72 11.48 32.43
N GLU A 1060 -31.68 12.31 32.40
CA GLU A 1060 -31.02 12.88 33.58
C GLU A 1060 -31.28 14.40 33.68
N THR A 1061 -31.63 14.87 34.88
CA THR A 1061 -32.16 16.23 35.12
C THR A 1061 -31.46 16.96 36.27
N SER A 1062 -31.58 18.30 36.32
CA SER A 1062 -31.07 19.09 37.45
C SER A 1062 -31.85 20.39 37.68
N GLU A 1063 -32.20 20.67 38.94
CA GLU A 1063 -32.83 21.93 39.36
C GLU A 1063 -31.81 22.99 39.86
N ALA A 1064 -30.51 22.65 39.85
CA ALA A 1064 -29.44 23.49 40.39
C ALA A 1064 -29.03 24.64 39.43
N ARG A 1065 -29.99 25.54 39.13
CA ARG A 1065 -29.87 26.67 38.19
C ARG A 1065 -28.58 27.49 38.35
N TYR A 1066 -28.22 27.84 39.59
CA TYR A 1066 -27.00 28.58 39.95
C TYR A 1066 -25.84 27.70 40.46
N GLY A 1067 -25.93 26.38 40.32
CA GLY A 1067 -24.88 25.44 40.71
C GLY A 1067 -23.75 25.31 39.69
N THR A 1068 -22.93 24.28 39.84
CA THR A 1068 -21.96 23.86 38.82
C THR A 1068 -22.66 23.60 37.48
N PHE A 1069 -22.04 24.00 36.38
CA PHE A 1069 -22.59 23.78 35.04
C PHE A 1069 -22.29 22.35 34.54
N HIS A 1070 -23.31 21.65 34.07
CA HIS A 1070 -23.25 20.27 33.59
C HIS A 1070 -23.83 20.19 32.17
N LYS A 1071 -22.96 20.25 31.17
CA LYS A 1071 -23.36 20.20 29.76
C LYS A 1071 -23.99 18.84 29.41
N GLY A 1072 -25.18 18.87 28.80
CA GLY A 1072 -25.94 17.68 28.41
C GLY A 1072 -27.04 17.25 29.38
N ALA A 1073 -27.00 17.71 30.64
CA ALA A 1073 -28.10 17.53 31.59
C ALA A 1073 -29.29 18.43 31.21
N GLY A 1074 -30.52 17.93 31.38
CA GLY A 1074 -31.73 18.72 31.18
C GLY A 1074 -32.08 19.50 32.44
N TYR A 1075 -31.88 20.82 32.44
CA TYR A 1075 -32.21 21.67 33.57
C TYR A 1075 -33.71 21.91 33.68
N THR A 1076 -34.22 21.82 34.90
CA THR A 1076 -35.64 21.96 35.25
C THR A 1076 -35.82 23.06 36.30
N GLY A 1077 -37.06 23.51 36.54
CA GLY A 1077 -37.36 24.57 37.51
C GLY A 1077 -37.29 26.01 36.97
N TYR A 1078 -37.14 26.20 35.66
CA TYR A 1078 -37.44 27.49 35.00
C TYR A 1078 -38.97 27.63 34.82
N ALA A 1079 -39.53 28.67 35.43
CA ALA A 1079 -40.95 29.01 35.33
C ALA A 1079 -41.25 29.77 34.03
N LYS A 1080 -40.42 30.75 33.65
CA LYS A 1080 -40.65 31.60 32.46
C LYS A 1080 -40.27 30.92 31.14
N SER A 1081 -39.47 29.84 31.16
CA SER A 1081 -39.15 29.06 29.94
C SER A 1081 -40.38 28.37 29.32
N ALA A 1082 -40.44 28.32 27.99
CA ALA A 1082 -41.47 27.61 27.21
C ALA A 1082 -41.43 26.06 27.27
N TYR A 1083 -40.39 25.43 27.84
CA TYR A 1083 -40.34 23.96 28.02
C TYR A 1083 -40.30 23.57 29.50
N ALA A 1084 -40.64 22.30 29.76
CA ALA A 1084 -40.53 21.69 31.10
C ALA A 1084 -39.07 21.34 31.47
N GLN A 1085 -38.19 21.25 30.47
CA GLN A 1085 -36.79 20.90 30.57
C GLN A 1085 -36.04 21.59 29.42
N ASP A 1086 -34.96 22.32 29.73
CA ASP A 1086 -34.09 22.95 28.74
C ASP A 1086 -32.62 22.64 29.02
N TRP A 1087 -31.78 22.74 27.99
CA TRP A 1087 -30.34 22.51 28.10
C TRP A 1087 -29.57 23.54 27.30
N PHE A 1088 -28.37 23.85 27.78
CA PHE A 1088 -27.50 24.92 27.31
C PHE A 1088 -26.14 24.34 26.92
N ASP A 1089 -25.47 24.93 25.95
CA ASP A 1089 -24.20 24.45 25.41
C ASP A 1089 -22.98 25.10 26.08
N SER A 1090 -23.17 26.17 26.82
CA SER A 1090 -22.18 26.84 27.66
C SER A 1090 -22.79 27.27 28.99
N SER A 1091 -21.93 27.52 29.99
CA SER A 1091 -22.37 28.15 31.24
C SER A 1091 -22.92 29.55 30.98
N THR A 1092 -22.33 30.31 30.05
CA THR A 1092 -22.76 31.66 29.67
C THR A 1092 -24.20 31.67 29.14
N GLU A 1093 -24.59 30.73 28.28
CA GLU A 1093 -26.00 30.57 27.84
C GLU A 1093 -26.94 30.28 29.01
N ARG A 1094 -26.56 29.37 29.92
CA ARG A 1094 -27.36 29.08 31.13
C ARG A 1094 -27.45 30.32 32.02
N ASP A 1095 -26.37 31.07 32.17
CA ASP A 1095 -26.31 32.22 33.06
C ASP A 1095 -27.06 33.42 32.46
N VAL A 1096 -27.14 33.53 31.13
CA VAL A 1096 -28.11 34.40 30.42
C VAL A 1096 -29.54 33.91 30.60
N ALA A 1097 -29.81 32.61 30.53
CA ALA A 1097 -31.15 32.06 30.79
C ALA A 1097 -31.60 32.29 32.25
N ASN A 1098 -30.68 32.20 33.21
CA ASN A 1098 -30.88 32.58 34.60
C ASN A 1098 -31.22 34.08 34.74
N LEU A 1099 -30.52 34.97 34.02
CA LEU A 1099 -30.83 36.40 34.00
C LEU A 1099 -32.19 36.71 33.38
N LEU A 1100 -32.57 36.03 32.28
CA LEU A 1100 -33.89 36.17 31.65
C LEU A 1100 -35.03 35.59 32.51
N GLU A 1101 -34.72 34.61 33.35
CA GLU A 1101 -35.65 34.03 34.31
C GLU A 1101 -35.88 34.94 35.53
N ASP A 1102 -34.81 35.51 36.10
CA ASP A 1102 -34.90 36.32 37.33
C ASP A 1102 -35.20 37.81 37.08
N ALA A 1103 -35.11 38.32 35.84
CA ALA A 1103 -35.51 39.70 35.49
C ALA A 1103 -37.03 39.91 35.52
N ASP A 1104 -37.52 40.85 36.33
CA ASP A 1104 -38.96 41.12 36.53
C ASP A 1104 -39.65 41.63 35.25
N GLU A 1105 -38.92 42.30 34.35
CA GLU A 1105 -39.46 42.80 33.08
C GLU A 1105 -39.79 41.68 32.08
N ILE A 1106 -39.14 40.51 32.17
CA ILE A 1106 -39.33 39.39 31.23
C ILE A 1106 -40.54 38.54 31.63
N ALA A 1107 -41.43 38.30 30.67
CA ALA A 1107 -42.63 37.49 30.82
C ALA A 1107 -42.40 36.01 30.46
N SER A 1108 -41.69 35.73 29.37
CA SER A 1108 -41.34 34.37 28.95
C SER A 1108 -40.17 34.36 27.97
N TRP A 1109 -39.43 33.26 27.92
CA TRP A 1109 -38.28 33.07 27.03
C TRP A 1109 -38.22 31.62 26.50
N VAL A 1110 -37.45 31.42 25.43
CA VAL A 1110 -37.14 30.10 24.89
C VAL A 1110 -35.70 30.05 24.38
N ARG A 1111 -34.99 28.97 24.71
CA ARG A 1111 -33.69 28.63 24.11
C ARG A 1111 -33.94 27.89 22.80
N LEU A 1112 -33.50 28.48 21.70
CA LEU A 1112 -33.63 27.95 20.35
C LEU A 1112 -32.57 26.85 20.12
N GLN A 1113 -32.96 25.81 19.40
CA GLN A 1113 -32.05 24.80 18.85
C GLN A 1113 -31.76 25.12 17.37
N ILE A 1114 -30.74 24.47 16.79
CA ILE A 1114 -30.36 24.70 15.38
C ILE A 1114 -31.53 24.30 14.47
N GLY A 1115 -32.05 25.28 13.72
CA GLY A 1115 -33.19 25.11 12.82
C GLY A 1115 -34.54 25.56 13.39
N ASP A 1116 -34.62 25.97 14.66
CA ASP A 1116 -35.84 26.54 15.25
C ASP A 1116 -36.17 27.92 14.65
N LEU A 1117 -35.16 28.71 14.23
CA LEU A 1117 -35.32 29.99 13.54
C LEU A 1117 -34.13 30.31 12.59
N PRO A 1118 -34.10 29.74 11.36
CA PRO A 1118 -33.11 30.10 10.36
C PRO A 1118 -33.44 31.46 9.70
N ILE A 1119 -32.53 32.42 9.84
CA ILE A 1119 -32.61 33.75 9.24
C ILE A 1119 -31.59 33.82 8.09
N LEU A 1120 -32.05 34.09 6.86
CA LEU A 1120 -31.16 34.30 5.73
C LEU A 1120 -30.47 35.66 5.83
N TRP A 1121 -29.16 35.64 6.04
CA TRP A 1121 -28.29 36.81 5.98
C TRP A 1121 -27.74 37.00 4.54
N ARG A 1122 -26.98 38.07 4.32
CA ARG A 1122 -26.38 38.36 3.01
C ARG A 1122 -25.56 37.18 2.48
N ASP A 1123 -25.58 37.03 1.16
CA ASP A 1123 -24.91 35.97 0.40
C ASP A 1123 -25.43 34.55 0.70
N LEU A 1124 -26.74 34.42 0.99
CA LEU A 1124 -27.46 33.15 1.18
C LEU A 1124 -26.92 32.27 2.32
N LYS A 1125 -26.30 32.88 3.34
CA LYS A 1125 -25.89 32.18 4.57
C LYS A 1125 -26.99 32.25 5.62
N GLU A 1126 -27.30 31.12 6.23
CA GLU A 1126 -28.23 31.06 7.35
C GLU A 1126 -27.55 31.43 8.66
N TYR A 1127 -28.26 32.22 9.48
CA TYR A 1127 -27.91 32.62 10.84
C TYR A 1127 -29.03 32.14 11.77
N ASN A 1128 -28.66 31.55 12.93
CA ASN A 1128 -29.60 30.97 13.88
C ASN A 1128 -29.26 31.50 15.29
N PRO A 1129 -30.07 32.41 15.87
CA PRO A 1129 -29.79 33.02 17.17
C PRO A 1129 -30.08 32.07 18.35
N ASP A 1130 -29.51 32.38 19.52
CA ASP A 1130 -29.57 31.51 20.71
C ASP A 1130 -30.94 31.52 21.43
N PHE A 1131 -31.55 32.70 21.60
CA PHE A 1131 -32.74 32.89 22.44
C PHE A 1131 -33.78 33.84 21.82
N VAL A 1132 -35.04 33.62 22.17
CA VAL A 1132 -36.12 34.63 22.03
C VAL A 1132 -36.71 34.88 23.41
N ALA A 1133 -36.91 36.15 23.76
CA ALA A 1133 -37.55 36.57 25.00
C ALA A 1133 -38.68 37.57 24.71
N ILE A 1134 -39.69 37.62 25.59
CA ILE A 1134 -40.81 38.55 25.54
C ILE A 1134 -40.88 39.30 26.86
N GLU A 1135 -40.94 40.62 26.79
CA GLU A 1135 -41.19 41.47 27.94
C GLU A 1135 -42.67 41.48 28.35
N THR A 1136 -42.92 41.79 29.62
CA THR A 1136 -44.24 42.12 30.17
C THR A 1136 -44.89 43.36 29.52
N SER A 1137 -44.10 44.21 28.85
CA SER A 1137 -44.54 45.30 27.98
C SER A 1137 -45.24 44.81 26.70
N GLY A 1138 -44.91 43.60 26.25
CA GLY A 1138 -45.34 43.01 24.98
C GLY A 1138 -44.25 42.98 23.89
N ASP A 1139 -43.13 43.70 24.08
CA ASP A 1139 -42.04 43.72 23.11
C ASP A 1139 -41.27 42.38 23.07
N HIS A 1140 -40.77 42.03 21.87
CA HIS A 1140 -40.13 40.74 21.57
C HIS A 1140 -38.66 40.95 21.21
N TRP A 1141 -37.77 40.27 21.91
CA TRP A 1141 -36.32 40.37 21.75
C TRP A 1141 -35.73 39.09 21.16
N LEU A 1142 -34.81 39.28 20.21
CA LEU A 1142 -33.97 38.23 19.63
C LEU A 1142 -32.57 38.39 20.23
N ILE A 1143 -32.08 37.36 20.93
CA ILE A 1143 -30.90 37.47 21.80
C ILE A 1143 -29.84 36.46 21.36
N GLU A 1144 -28.62 36.96 21.20
CA GLU A 1144 -27.41 36.25 20.81
C GLU A 1144 -26.40 36.37 21.97
N THR A 1145 -25.78 35.28 22.38
CA THR A 1145 -24.80 35.26 23.46
C THR A 1145 -23.36 35.35 22.93
N LYS A 1146 -22.48 36.04 23.66
CA LYS A 1146 -21.07 36.27 23.29
C LYS A 1146 -20.17 36.13 24.51
N MET A 1147 -18.91 35.76 24.30
CA MET A 1147 -17.91 35.68 25.36
C MET A 1147 -17.25 37.05 25.59
N ASP A 1148 -16.81 37.36 26.81
CA ASP A 1148 -16.22 38.67 27.17
C ASP A 1148 -15.13 39.17 26.21
N ARG A 1149 -14.30 38.24 25.68
CA ARG A 1149 -13.21 38.51 24.72
C ARG A 1149 -13.67 38.93 23.30
N GLU A 1150 -14.97 38.88 23.04
CA GLU A 1150 -15.63 39.15 21.75
C GLU A 1150 -16.50 40.43 21.80
N MET A 1151 -16.31 41.24 22.86
CA MET A 1151 -17.09 42.44 23.18
C MET A 1151 -16.25 43.74 23.26
N GLU A 1152 -14.96 43.69 22.89
CA GLU A 1152 -14.06 44.85 22.68
C GLU A 1152 -13.98 45.25 21.20
#